data_AF-Q9WU78-F1
#
_entry.id   AF-Q9WU78-F1
#
_cell.length_a   1.000
_cell.length_b   1.000
_cell.length_c   1.000
_cell.angle_alpha   90.00
_cell.angle_beta   90.00
_cell.angle_gamma   90.00
#
_symmetry.space_group_name_H-M   'P 1'
#
loop_
_entity.id
_entity.type
_entity.pdbx_description
1 polymer ?
#
loop_
_entity_poly.entity_id
_entity_poly.type
_entity_poly.pdbx_seq_one_letter_code
_entity_poly.pdbx_strand_id
1 'polypeptide(L)'
;MASFIWVQLKKTSEVDLAKPLVKFIQQTYPSGGEEQAQYCRAAEELSKLRRSALGRPLDKHEGALETLLRYYDQICSIEPKFPFSENQICLTFTWKDAFDKGSLFGGSVKLALASLGYEKSCVLFNCAALASQIAAEQNLDNDEGLKTAAKQYQFASGAFLHIKDTVLSALSREPTVDISPDTVGTLSLIMLAQAQEVFFLKATRDKMKDAIIAKLANQAADYFGDAFKQCQYKDTLPKEVFPTLAAKQCIMQANAEYHQSILAKQQKKFGEEIARLQHAAELIKNVASRYDEYVNVKDFSDKINRALTAAKKDNDFIYHDRVPDLKDLDPIGKATLVKPTPVNVPVSQKFTDLFEKMVPVSVQQSLAVFSQRKADLVNRSIAQMREATTLANGVLASLNLPAAIEDVSGDTVPQSILTKSTSVVEQGGIQTVDQLIKELPELLQRNREILEESLRLLDEEEATDNDLRAKFKDRWQRTPSNDLYKPLRAEGAKFRAVLDKAVQADGQVKERYQSHRDTIALLCKPEPELNAAIPSANPAKTMQGSEVVSVLKSLLSNLDEIKKERESLENDLKSVNFDMTSKFLTALAQDGVINEEALSVTELDRIYGGLTSKVQESLKKQEGLLKNIQVSHQEFSKMKQSNNEANLREEVLKNLATAYDNFVELVANLKEGTKFYNELTEILVRFQNKCSDIVFARKTERDELLKDLQQSIAREPSAPSIPPPAYQSSPAAGHAAAPPTPAPRTMPPAKPQPPARPPPPVLPANRVPPASAAAAPAGVGTASAAPPQTPGSAPPPQAQGPPYPTYPGYPGYCQMPMPMGYNPYAYGQYNMPYPPVYHQSPGQAPYPGPQQPTYPFPQPPQQSYYPQQ
;
A
#
# COMPACT_ATOMS: atom_id res chain seq x y z
N MET A 1 36.03 -32.55 -26.10
CA MET A 1 35.12 -32.15 -25.01
C MET A 1 33.82 -31.67 -25.64
N ALA A 2 32.67 -32.05 -25.08
CA ALA A 2 31.34 -31.61 -25.52
C ALA A 2 31.06 -30.19 -25.00
N SER A 3 30.50 -29.31 -25.83
CA SER A 3 30.05 -27.99 -25.35
C SER A 3 28.99 -28.13 -24.27
N PHE A 4 29.13 -27.37 -23.19
CA PHE A 4 28.12 -27.28 -22.14
C PHE A 4 26.91 -26.47 -22.63
N ILE A 5 25.70 -26.88 -22.26
CA ILE A 5 24.47 -26.16 -22.62
C ILE A 5 24.31 -24.96 -21.68
N TRP A 6 23.87 -23.83 -22.23
CA TRP A 6 23.55 -22.61 -21.50
C TRP A 6 22.29 -21.98 -22.10
N VAL A 7 21.65 -21.08 -21.35
CA VAL A 7 20.34 -20.51 -21.68
C VAL A 7 20.48 -19.03 -22.02
N GLN A 8 19.77 -18.56 -23.04
CA GLN A 8 19.70 -17.15 -23.41
C GLN A 8 18.84 -16.34 -22.43
N LEU A 9 19.20 -15.08 -22.20
CA LEU A 9 18.40 -14.19 -21.35
C LEU A 9 17.11 -13.78 -22.06
N LYS A 10 16.01 -13.72 -21.32
CA LYS A 10 14.76 -13.07 -21.75
C LYS A 10 15.00 -11.57 -21.89
N LYS A 11 14.31 -10.97 -22.88
CA LYS A 11 14.32 -9.52 -23.14
C LYS A 11 13.05 -8.89 -22.58
N THR A 12 13.15 -7.69 -22.01
CA THR A 12 12.01 -6.91 -21.49
C THR A 12 11.98 -5.51 -22.09
N SER A 13 10.81 -4.87 -22.10
CA SER A 13 10.72 -3.43 -22.36
C SER A 13 11.06 -2.63 -21.10
N GLU A 14 11.52 -1.38 -21.29
CA GLU A 14 11.63 -0.44 -20.18
C GLU A 14 10.25 -0.18 -19.58
N VAL A 15 10.19 -0.05 -18.26
CA VAL A 15 8.99 0.22 -17.47
C VAL A 15 9.38 1.23 -16.40
N ASP A 16 8.62 2.31 -16.27
CA ASP A 16 8.79 3.26 -15.18
C ASP A 16 8.17 2.71 -13.90
N LEU A 17 9.01 2.08 -13.08
CA LEU A 17 8.61 1.60 -11.75
C LEU A 17 8.33 2.74 -10.77
N ALA A 18 9.00 3.89 -10.91
CA ALA A 18 9.00 4.92 -9.88
C ALA A 18 7.63 5.60 -9.80
N LYS A 19 7.06 6.00 -10.93
CA LYS A 19 5.83 6.82 -10.95
C LYS A 19 4.63 6.14 -10.25
N PRO A 20 4.28 4.87 -10.49
CA PRO A 20 3.15 4.24 -9.79
C PRO A 20 3.41 4.01 -8.29
N LEU A 21 4.65 3.66 -7.92
CA LEU A 21 5.03 3.46 -6.52
C LEU A 21 5.02 4.79 -5.74
N VAL A 22 5.59 5.85 -6.31
CA VAL A 22 5.57 7.20 -5.74
C VAL A 22 4.14 7.70 -5.57
N LYS A 23 3.26 7.46 -6.54
CA LYS A 23 1.84 7.83 -6.43
C LYS A 23 1.18 7.17 -5.21
N PHE A 24 1.43 5.87 -4.99
CA PHE A 24 0.92 5.17 -3.81
C PHE A 24 1.52 5.75 -2.52
N ILE A 25 2.85 5.93 -2.47
CA ILE A 25 3.55 6.51 -1.30
C ILE A 25 2.97 7.89 -0.93
N GLN A 26 2.71 8.74 -1.92
CA GLN A 26 2.15 10.07 -1.69
C GLN A 26 0.69 10.06 -1.20
N GLN A 27 -0.06 9.00 -1.52
CA GLN A 27 -1.45 8.83 -1.06
C GLN A 27 -1.51 8.26 0.36
N THR A 28 -0.52 7.46 0.76
CA THR A 28 -0.50 6.75 2.05
C THR A 28 0.20 7.55 3.15
N TYR A 29 1.31 8.23 2.83
CA TYR A 29 2.13 8.93 3.84
C TYR A 29 1.91 10.44 3.83
N PRO A 30 2.04 11.11 4.99
CA PRO A 30 1.88 12.57 5.10
C PRO A 30 2.78 13.32 4.11
N SER A 31 2.20 14.30 3.41
CA SER A 31 2.94 15.13 2.46
C SER A 31 4.03 15.94 3.16
N GLY A 32 5.27 15.83 2.69
CA GLY A 32 6.44 16.49 3.27
C GLY A 32 7.10 15.75 4.45
N GLY A 33 6.60 14.56 4.82
CA GLY A 33 7.21 13.74 5.86
C GLY A 33 8.55 13.13 5.42
N GLU A 34 9.43 12.87 6.39
CA GLU A 34 10.73 12.19 6.17
C GLU A 34 10.53 10.81 5.53
N GLU A 35 9.50 10.08 5.97
CA GLU A 35 9.12 8.76 5.45
C GLU A 35 8.76 8.83 3.96
N GLN A 36 7.90 9.79 3.57
CA GLN A 36 7.51 10.00 2.17
C GLN A 36 8.75 10.26 1.30
N ALA A 37 9.66 11.12 1.75
CA ALA A 37 10.89 11.43 1.03
C ALA A 37 11.83 10.23 0.91
N GLN A 38 12.00 9.44 1.98
CA GLN A 38 12.82 8.24 1.96
C GLN A 38 12.26 7.18 0.99
N TYR A 39 10.95 6.91 1.05
CA TYR A 39 10.32 5.91 0.18
C TYR A 39 10.28 6.35 -1.29
N CYS A 40 10.11 7.65 -1.58
CA CYS A 40 10.18 8.14 -2.96
C CYS A 40 11.59 7.95 -3.56
N ARG A 41 12.66 8.25 -2.79
CA ARG A 41 14.04 7.98 -3.22
C ARG A 41 14.29 6.49 -3.44
N ALA A 42 13.77 5.64 -2.55
CA ALA A 42 13.84 4.19 -2.69
C ALA A 42 13.16 3.70 -3.97
N ALA A 43 12.01 4.26 -4.35
CA ALA A 43 11.31 3.94 -5.58
C ALA A 43 12.10 4.35 -6.84
N GLU A 44 12.77 5.50 -6.82
CA GLU A 44 13.68 5.93 -7.89
C GLU A 44 14.89 4.99 -8.03
N GLU A 45 15.52 4.62 -6.92
CA GLU A 45 16.64 3.67 -6.90
C GLU A 45 16.22 2.27 -7.37
N LEU A 46 15.01 1.81 -7.03
CA LEU A 46 14.45 0.56 -7.55
C LEU A 46 14.26 0.61 -9.09
N SER A 47 13.72 1.73 -9.61
CA SER A 47 13.57 1.93 -11.06
C SER A 47 14.93 1.91 -11.78
N LYS A 48 15.95 2.54 -11.19
CA LYS A 48 17.32 2.51 -11.69
C LYS A 48 17.95 1.10 -11.59
N LEU A 49 17.66 0.36 -10.52
CA LEU A 49 18.11 -1.02 -10.36
C LEU A 49 17.53 -1.92 -11.45
N ARG A 50 16.22 -1.80 -11.75
CA ARG A 50 15.59 -2.53 -12.87
C ARG A 50 16.29 -2.26 -14.20
N ARG A 51 16.51 -0.98 -14.53
CA ARG A 51 17.22 -0.59 -15.77
C ARG A 51 18.64 -1.15 -15.82
N SER A 52 19.35 -1.17 -14.69
CA SER A 52 20.71 -1.70 -14.61
C SER A 52 20.74 -3.23 -14.75
N ALA A 53 19.77 -3.92 -14.16
CA ALA A 53 19.66 -5.37 -14.18
C ALA A 53 19.14 -5.92 -15.52
N LEU A 54 18.28 -5.18 -16.24
CA LEU A 54 17.52 -5.70 -17.39
C LEU A 54 17.61 -4.86 -18.68
N GLY A 55 18.03 -3.60 -18.59
CA GLY A 55 17.94 -2.64 -19.71
C GLY A 55 19.10 -2.70 -20.69
N ARG A 56 20.14 -3.50 -20.42
CA ARG A 56 21.33 -3.63 -21.28
C ARG A 56 21.69 -5.09 -21.47
N PRO A 57 22.33 -5.47 -22.59
CA PRO A 57 23.03 -6.74 -22.68
C PRO A 57 23.98 -6.86 -21.50
N LEU A 58 23.81 -7.91 -20.70
CA LEU A 58 24.62 -8.13 -19.50
C LEU A 58 25.94 -8.79 -19.88
N ASP A 59 27.03 -8.31 -19.28
CA ASP A 59 28.32 -8.99 -19.34
C ASP A 59 28.22 -10.33 -18.60
N LYS A 60 28.90 -11.36 -19.11
CA LYS A 60 28.90 -12.71 -18.54
C LYS A 60 29.84 -12.80 -17.34
N HIS A 61 29.55 -11.99 -16.32
CA HIS A 61 30.39 -11.82 -15.15
C HIS A 61 29.56 -11.82 -13.86
N GLU A 62 30.15 -12.24 -12.74
CA GLU A 62 29.46 -12.35 -11.45
C GLU A 62 28.84 -11.04 -10.98
N GLY A 63 29.46 -9.88 -11.26
CA GLY A 63 28.90 -8.57 -10.91
C GLY A 63 27.57 -8.25 -11.60
N ALA A 64 27.38 -8.70 -12.85
CA ALA A 64 26.10 -8.55 -13.54
C ALA A 64 25.05 -9.51 -12.96
N LEU A 65 25.46 -10.74 -12.60
CA LEU A 65 24.61 -11.69 -11.89
C LEU A 65 24.16 -11.15 -10.53
N GLU A 66 25.07 -10.61 -9.71
CA GLU A 66 24.74 -9.99 -8.42
C GLU A 66 23.75 -8.82 -8.58
N THR A 67 23.84 -8.05 -9.67
CA THR A 67 22.88 -6.97 -9.96
C THR A 67 21.48 -7.53 -10.26
N LEU A 68 21.39 -8.62 -11.02
CA LEU A 68 20.13 -9.35 -11.27
C LEU A 68 19.57 -9.97 -9.97
N LEU A 69 20.41 -10.64 -9.18
CA LEU A 69 20.03 -11.24 -7.90
C LEU A 69 19.52 -10.19 -6.91
N ARG A 70 20.20 -9.05 -6.82
CA ARG A 70 19.77 -7.94 -5.97
C ARG A 70 18.43 -7.35 -6.43
N TYR A 71 18.21 -7.27 -7.74
CA TYR A 71 16.91 -6.86 -8.27
C TYR A 71 15.82 -7.89 -7.90
N TYR A 72 16.08 -9.19 -8.05
CA TYR A 72 15.17 -10.26 -7.65
C TYR A 72 14.81 -10.20 -6.15
N ASP A 73 15.81 -10.01 -5.29
CA ASP A 73 15.58 -9.87 -3.85
C ASP A 73 14.71 -8.64 -3.55
N GLN A 74 15.03 -7.50 -4.17
CA GLN A 74 14.30 -6.26 -3.95
C GLN A 74 12.83 -6.35 -4.41
N ILE A 75 12.54 -6.97 -5.55
CA ILE A 75 11.15 -7.16 -6.01
C ILE A 75 10.38 -8.16 -5.13
N CYS A 76 11.06 -9.14 -4.54
CA CYS A 76 10.43 -10.02 -3.55
C CYS A 76 10.11 -9.27 -2.25
N SER A 77 11.01 -8.39 -1.79
CA SER A 77 10.82 -7.64 -0.54
C SER A 77 9.74 -6.56 -0.60
N ILE A 78 9.43 -6.01 -1.78
CA ILE A 78 8.37 -4.99 -1.94
C ILE A 78 6.96 -5.57 -2.06
N GLU A 79 6.82 -6.86 -2.41
CA GLU A 79 5.52 -7.51 -2.64
C GLU A 79 4.52 -7.32 -1.48
N PRO A 80 4.88 -7.50 -0.18
CA PRO A 80 3.95 -7.27 0.92
C PRO A 80 3.72 -5.78 1.26
N LYS A 81 4.49 -4.86 0.68
CA LYS A 81 4.55 -3.43 1.05
C LYS A 81 3.71 -2.54 0.15
N PHE A 82 3.33 -3.05 -1.01
CA PHE A 82 2.50 -2.34 -1.97
C PHE A 82 1.32 -3.22 -2.42
N PRO A 83 0.14 -2.64 -2.70
CA PRO A 83 -1.07 -3.38 -3.06
C PRO A 83 -1.05 -3.85 -4.53
N PHE A 84 -0.10 -4.74 -4.86
CA PHE A 84 -0.02 -5.36 -6.18
C PHE A 84 -1.16 -6.35 -6.41
N SER A 85 -1.54 -7.11 -5.38
CA SER A 85 -2.58 -8.15 -5.45
C SER A 85 -3.98 -7.58 -5.70
N GLU A 86 -4.27 -6.40 -5.16
CA GLU A 86 -5.53 -5.68 -5.40
C GLU A 86 -5.56 -4.96 -6.75
N ASN A 87 -4.52 -5.09 -7.58
CA ASN A 87 -4.32 -4.37 -8.85
C ASN A 87 -4.45 -2.83 -8.72
N GLN A 88 -4.27 -2.28 -7.52
CA GLN A 88 -4.29 -0.84 -7.29
C GLN A 88 -3.06 -0.14 -7.88
N ILE A 89 -1.94 -0.87 -7.98
CA ILE A 89 -0.75 -0.43 -8.71
C ILE A 89 -0.69 -1.12 -10.06
N CYS A 90 -1.11 -0.41 -11.11
CA CYS A 90 -1.05 -0.91 -12.48
C CYS A 90 0.38 -0.78 -13.06
N LEU A 91 1.22 -1.77 -12.80
CA LEU A 91 2.55 -1.90 -13.42
C LEU A 91 2.56 -3.07 -14.41
N THR A 92 2.57 -2.79 -15.71
CA THR A 92 2.60 -3.81 -16.76
C THR A 92 4.02 -4.15 -17.15
N PHE A 93 4.40 -5.41 -16.97
CA PHE A 93 5.70 -5.95 -17.35
C PHE A 93 5.59 -6.70 -18.67
N THR A 94 6.37 -6.30 -19.68
CA THR A 94 6.40 -6.98 -20.98
C THR A 94 7.70 -7.74 -21.15
N TRP A 95 7.62 -9.05 -21.37
CA TRP A 95 8.77 -9.90 -21.63
C TRP A 95 8.61 -10.69 -22.93
N LYS A 96 9.76 -10.95 -23.56
CA LYS A 96 9.90 -11.79 -24.74
C LYS A 96 10.28 -13.22 -24.33
N ASP A 97 9.78 -14.21 -25.05
CA ASP A 97 10.23 -15.59 -24.93
C ASP A 97 11.74 -15.70 -25.27
N ALA A 98 12.48 -16.50 -24.49
CA ALA A 98 13.93 -16.70 -24.61
C ALA A 98 14.32 -17.58 -25.81
N PHE A 99 13.42 -18.45 -26.27
CA PHE A 99 13.67 -19.44 -27.32
C PHE A 99 13.00 -19.07 -28.64
N ASP A 100 12.14 -18.03 -28.64
CA ASP A 100 11.30 -17.64 -29.77
C ASP A 100 10.42 -18.81 -30.28
N LYS A 101 10.12 -19.78 -29.39
CA LYS A 101 9.27 -20.95 -29.66
C LYS A 101 7.85 -20.64 -29.18
N GLY A 102 6.90 -20.53 -30.10
CA GLY A 102 5.49 -20.32 -29.75
C GLY A 102 4.68 -19.45 -30.73
N SER A 103 5.31 -18.85 -31.74
CA SER A 103 4.56 -18.24 -32.82
C SER A 103 4.20 -19.30 -33.86
N LEU A 104 2.89 -19.51 -34.04
CA LEU A 104 2.33 -20.32 -35.13
C LEU A 104 2.83 -19.90 -36.53
N PHE A 105 3.44 -18.73 -36.68
CA PHE A 105 3.90 -18.18 -37.96
C PHE A 105 5.27 -17.46 -37.88
N GLY A 106 6.19 -17.92 -37.03
CA GLY A 106 7.62 -17.51 -37.11
C GLY A 106 7.97 -16.13 -36.54
N GLY A 107 7.15 -15.59 -35.64
CA GLY A 107 7.44 -14.36 -34.89
C GLY A 107 7.93 -14.61 -33.46
N SER A 108 8.56 -13.60 -32.87
CA SER A 108 8.88 -13.61 -31.46
C SER A 108 7.64 -13.44 -30.59
N VAL A 109 7.41 -14.33 -29.62
CA VAL A 109 6.27 -14.23 -28.69
C VAL A 109 6.61 -13.24 -27.57
N LYS A 110 5.74 -12.23 -27.37
CA LYS A 110 5.79 -11.30 -26.24
C LYS A 110 4.54 -11.47 -25.39
N LEU A 111 4.70 -11.39 -24.09
CA LEU A 111 3.61 -11.40 -23.12
C LEU A 111 3.75 -10.19 -22.19
N ALA A 112 2.66 -9.46 -22.00
CA ALA A 112 2.57 -8.31 -21.14
C ALA A 112 1.54 -8.57 -20.04
N LEU A 113 1.96 -8.58 -18.77
CA LEU A 113 1.09 -8.80 -17.62
C LEU A 113 1.32 -7.75 -16.54
N ALA A 114 0.25 -7.28 -15.92
CA ALA A 114 0.31 -6.47 -14.71
C ALA A 114 0.39 -7.37 -13.47
N SER A 115 1.47 -8.15 -13.35
CA SER A 115 1.70 -9.06 -12.23
C SER A 115 3.16 -9.00 -11.79
N LEU A 116 3.38 -8.72 -10.50
CA LEU A 116 4.72 -8.78 -9.91
C LEU A 116 5.26 -10.22 -9.89
N GLY A 117 4.39 -11.22 -9.74
CA GLY A 117 4.74 -12.64 -9.83
C GLY A 117 5.29 -13.02 -11.22
N TYR A 118 4.78 -12.39 -12.29
CA TYR A 118 5.32 -12.54 -13.64
C TYR A 118 6.71 -11.93 -13.78
N GLU A 119 6.92 -10.71 -13.27
CA GLU A 119 8.24 -10.07 -13.24
C GLU A 119 9.25 -10.93 -12.46
N LYS A 120 8.88 -11.40 -11.26
CA LYS A 120 9.72 -12.29 -10.42
C LYS A 120 10.16 -13.54 -11.17
N SER A 121 9.24 -14.22 -11.84
CA SER A 121 9.54 -15.45 -12.60
C SER A 121 10.50 -15.17 -13.76
N CYS A 122 10.30 -14.09 -14.51
CA CYS A 122 11.17 -13.73 -15.64
C CYS A 122 12.56 -13.27 -15.18
N VAL A 123 12.66 -12.54 -14.08
CA VAL A 123 13.94 -12.11 -13.51
C VAL A 123 14.71 -13.32 -13.00
N LEU A 124 14.07 -14.24 -12.26
CA LEU A 124 14.72 -15.45 -11.77
C LEU A 124 15.18 -16.36 -12.93
N PHE A 125 14.41 -16.41 -14.02
CA PHE A 125 14.82 -17.10 -15.25
C PHE A 125 16.12 -16.49 -15.79
N ASN A 126 16.22 -15.16 -15.84
CA ASN A 126 17.45 -14.47 -16.26
C ASN A 126 18.62 -14.70 -15.31
N CYS A 127 18.39 -14.77 -13.98
CA CYS A 127 19.42 -15.17 -13.02
C CYS A 127 19.95 -16.57 -13.33
N ALA A 128 19.07 -17.54 -13.57
CA ALA A 128 19.43 -18.92 -13.91
C ALA A 128 20.17 -19.01 -15.25
N ALA A 129 19.68 -18.29 -16.26
CA ALA A 129 20.28 -18.24 -17.59
C ALA A 129 21.67 -17.60 -17.56
N LEU A 130 21.87 -16.47 -16.87
CA LEU A 130 23.18 -15.85 -16.74
C LEU A 130 24.15 -16.74 -15.95
N ALA A 131 23.69 -17.38 -14.87
CA ALA A 131 24.49 -18.35 -14.13
C ALA A 131 24.93 -19.52 -15.02
N SER A 132 24.04 -20.04 -15.89
CA SER A 132 24.39 -21.10 -16.84
C SER A 132 25.45 -20.67 -17.86
N GLN A 133 25.43 -19.41 -18.30
CA GLN A 133 26.43 -18.84 -19.21
C GLN A 133 27.78 -18.70 -18.51
N ILE A 134 27.80 -18.14 -17.30
CA ILE A 134 29.02 -18.01 -16.49
C ILE A 134 29.64 -19.39 -16.24
N ALA A 135 28.81 -20.40 -15.93
CA ALA A 135 29.27 -21.76 -15.70
C ALA A 135 29.90 -22.40 -16.95
N ALA A 136 29.27 -22.20 -18.12
CA ALA A 136 29.76 -22.75 -19.39
C ALA A 136 31.06 -22.10 -19.87
N GLU A 137 31.39 -20.89 -19.42
CA GLU A 137 32.63 -20.18 -19.76
C GLU A 137 33.79 -20.47 -18.81
N GLN A 138 33.57 -21.23 -17.73
CA GLN A 138 34.64 -21.55 -16.79
C GLN A 138 35.71 -22.44 -17.43
N ASN A 139 36.98 -22.19 -17.08
CA ASN A 139 38.06 -23.10 -17.40
C ASN A 139 38.04 -24.32 -16.46
N LEU A 140 37.61 -25.47 -16.97
CA LEU A 140 37.48 -26.71 -16.21
C LEU A 140 38.82 -27.43 -15.96
N ASP A 141 39.92 -26.92 -16.50
CA ASP A 141 41.29 -27.33 -16.15
C ASP A 141 41.85 -26.58 -14.93
N ASN A 142 40.99 -25.87 -14.18
CA ASN A 142 41.33 -25.21 -12.93
C ASN A 142 40.32 -25.57 -11.83
N ASP A 143 40.79 -25.74 -10.60
CA ASP A 143 39.97 -26.06 -9.43
C ASP A 143 38.94 -24.96 -9.14
N GLU A 144 39.31 -23.68 -9.26
CA GLU A 144 38.35 -22.58 -9.07
C GLU A 144 37.31 -22.54 -10.19
N GLY A 145 37.69 -22.85 -11.44
CA GLY A 145 36.74 -22.93 -12.55
C GLY A 145 35.73 -24.07 -12.36
N LEU A 146 36.20 -25.25 -11.95
CA LEU A 146 35.33 -26.39 -11.59
C LEU A 146 34.38 -26.02 -10.44
N LYS A 147 34.89 -25.38 -9.39
CA LYS A 147 34.09 -24.97 -8.22
C LYS A 147 33.02 -23.94 -8.60
N THR A 148 33.38 -22.91 -9.37
CA THR A 148 32.44 -21.90 -9.85
C THR A 148 31.40 -22.52 -10.78
N ALA A 149 31.78 -23.35 -11.75
CA ALA A 149 30.84 -24.03 -12.63
C ALA A 149 29.85 -24.91 -11.84
N ALA A 150 30.34 -25.71 -10.89
CA ALA A 150 29.48 -26.54 -10.04
C ALA A 150 28.49 -25.72 -9.20
N LYS A 151 28.93 -24.58 -8.66
CA LYS A 151 28.05 -23.66 -7.90
C LYS A 151 26.97 -23.06 -8.80
N GLN A 152 27.38 -22.51 -9.95
CA GLN A 152 26.49 -21.80 -10.85
C GLN A 152 25.47 -22.73 -11.53
N TYR A 153 25.85 -23.96 -11.90
CA TYR A 153 24.91 -24.95 -12.42
C TYR A 153 23.89 -25.43 -11.37
N GLN A 154 24.32 -25.66 -10.12
CA GLN A 154 23.39 -26.01 -9.05
C GLN A 154 22.43 -24.85 -8.70
N PHE A 155 22.91 -23.61 -8.77
CA PHE A 155 22.07 -22.41 -8.64
C PHE A 155 21.06 -22.31 -9.77
N ALA A 156 21.49 -22.39 -11.03
CA ALA A 156 20.61 -22.35 -12.19
C ALA A 156 19.56 -23.47 -12.15
N SER A 157 19.96 -24.69 -11.77
CA SER A 157 19.06 -25.83 -11.58
C SER A 157 17.96 -25.53 -10.55
N GLY A 158 18.34 -24.99 -9.39
CA GLY A 158 17.40 -24.64 -8.33
C GLY A 158 16.50 -23.45 -8.67
N ALA A 159 17.03 -22.44 -9.36
CA ALA A 159 16.25 -21.30 -9.83
C ALA A 159 15.19 -21.71 -10.86
N PHE A 160 15.53 -22.54 -11.85
CA PHE A 160 14.55 -23.09 -12.79
C PHE A 160 13.51 -23.98 -12.11
N LEU A 161 13.92 -24.77 -11.11
CA LEU A 161 12.99 -25.60 -10.33
C LEU A 161 12.02 -24.74 -9.52
N HIS A 162 12.50 -23.66 -8.88
CA HIS A 162 11.63 -22.73 -8.16
C HIS A 162 10.58 -22.11 -9.09
N ILE A 163 10.97 -21.70 -10.30
CA ILE A 163 10.02 -21.18 -11.30
C ILE A 163 8.96 -22.23 -11.64
N LYS A 164 9.35 -23.50 -11.82
CA LYS A 164 8.41 -24.60 -12.10
C LYS A 164 7.29 -24.66 -11.06
N ASP A 165 7.66 -24.55 -9.78
CA ASP A 165 6.75 -24.74 -8.66
C ASP A 165 5.87 -23.51 -8.38
N THR A 166 6.31 -22.31 -8.79
CA THR A 166 5.60 -21.04 -8.50
C THR A 166 4.90 -20.40 -9.69
N VAL A 167 5.29 -20.69 -10.94
CA VAL A 167 4.84 -19.92 -12.11
C VAL A 167 3.32 -19.98 -12.32
N LEU A 168 2.67 -21.12 -12.04
CA LEU A 168 1.22 -21.26 -12.26
C LEU A 168 0.38 -20.56 -11.19
N SER A 169 0.88 -20.42 -9.95
CA SER A 169 0.19 -19.67 -8.90
C SER A 169 0.44 -18.16 -9.00
N ALA A 170 1.60 -17.76 -9.55
CA ALA A 170 2.01 -16.37 -9.71
C ALA A 170 1.36 -15.67 -10.91
N LEU A 171 0.89 -16.43 -11.92
CA LEU A 171 0.31 -15.90 -13.16
C LEU A 171 -1.18 -16.23 -13.25
N SER A 172 -1.98 -15.25 -13.65
CA SER A 172 -3.41 -15.42 -13.96
C SER A 172 -3.68 -15.93 -15.38
N ARG A 173 -2.64 -16.10 -16.19
CA ARG A 173 -2.70 -16.53 -17.60
C ARG A 173 -1.58 -17.54 -17.88
N GLU A 174 -1.73 -18.28 -18.96
CA GLU A 174 -0.71 -19.24 -19.39
C GLU A 174 0.65 -18.53 -19.67
N PRO A 175 1.76 -19.05 -19.14
CA PRO A 175 3.09 -18.49 -19.37
C PRO A 175 3.56 -18.62 -20.82
N THR A 176 4.61 -17.87 -21.18
CA THR A 176 5.41 -18.17 -22.38
C THR A 176 6.11 -19.53 -22.23
N VAL A 177 6.41 -20.18 -23.37
CA VAL A 177 6.92 -21.55 -23.39
C VAL A 177 8.19 -21.67 -22.56
N ASP A 178 9.08 -20.69 -22.63
CA ASP A 178 10.35 -20.68 -21.90
C ASP A 178 10.24 -20.80 -20.37
N ILE A 179 9.21 -20.20 -19.77
CA ILE A 179 8.96 -20.25 -18.32
C ILE A 179 7.85 -21.25 -17.94
N SER A 180 7.35 -22.03 -18.90
CA SER A 180 6.36 -23.09 -18.63
C SER A 180 6.96 -24.18 -17.73
N PRO A 181 6.18 -24.80 -16.82
CA PRO A 181 6.70 -25.78 -15.87
C PRO A 181 7.49 -26.93 -16.48
N ASP A 182 7.06 -27.41 -17.65
CA ASP A 182 7.75 -28.47 -18.38
C ASP A 182 9.14 -28.01 -18.85
N THR A 183 9.22 -26.83 -19.46
CA THR A 183 10.46 -26.31 -20.04
C THR A 183 11.48 -25.99 -18.95
N VAL A 184 11.09 -25.27 -17.90
CA VAL A 184 12.00 -24.99 -16.78
C VAL A 184 12.32 -26.24 -15.97
N GLY A 185 11.41 -27.22 -15.90
CA GLY A 185 11.68 -28.53 -15.30
C GLY A 185 12.79 -29.28 -16.03
N THR A 186 12.76 -29.29 -17.36
CA THR A 186 13.83 -29.88 -18.19
C THR A 186 15.13 -29.10 -18.05
N LEU A 187 15.10 -27.76 -18.13
CA LEU A 187 16.30 -26.93 -17.93
C LEU A 187 16.94 -27.16 -16.55
N SER A 188 16.13 -27.30 -15.50
CA SER A 188 16.61 -27.60 -14.16
C SER A 188 17.42 -28.90 -14.12
N LEU A 189 16.92 -29.95 -14.80
CA LEU A 189 17.58 -31.24 -14.87
C LEU A 189 18.85 -31.20 -15.73
N ILE A 190 18.85 -30.46 -16.85
CA ILE A 190 20.03 -30.26 -17.70
C ILE A 190 21.15 -29.60 -16.88
N MET A 191 20.84 -28.52 -16.15
CA MET A 191 21.82 -27.84 -15.30
C MET A 191 22.34 -28.77 -14.19
N LEU A 192 21.48 -29.60 -13.59
CA LEU A 192 21.90 -30.59 -12.58
C LEU A 192 22.84 -31.66 -13.18
N ALA A 193 22.56 -32.12 -14.40
CA ALA A 193 23.40 -33.07 -15.12
C ALA A 193 24.80 -32.49 -15.40
N GLN A 194 24.86 -31.24 -15.85
CA GLN A 194 26.13 -30.52 -16.06
C GLN A 194 26.89 -30.27 -14.76
N ALA A 195 26.22 -30.00 -13.64
CA ALA A 195 26.87 -29.93 -12.34
C ALA A 195 27.51 -31.28 -11.97
N GLN A 196 26.79 -32.38 -12.18
CA GLN A 196 27.32 -33.73 -11.91
C GLN A 196 28.50 -34.08 -12.83
N GLU A 197 28.45 -33.66 -14.10
CA GLU A 197 29.57 -33.75 -15.04
C GLU A 197 30.81 -32.99 -14.54
N VAL A 198 30.63 -31.78 -13.99
CA VAL A 198 31.73 -31.01 -13.39
C VAL A 198 32.36 -31.75 -12.20
N PHE A 199 31.57 -32.38 -11.34
CA PHE A 199 32.10 -33.22 -10.24
C PHE A 199 32.83 -34.46 -10.75
N PHE A 200 32.34 -35.08 -11.83
CA PHE A 200 33.05 -36.17 -12.52
C PHE A 200 34.40 -35.70 -13.07
N LEU A 201 34.45 -34.53 -13.73
CA LEU A 201 35.69 -33.95 -14.25
C LEU A 201 36.67 -33.65 -13.11
N LYS A 202 36.18 -33.10 -11.99
CA LYS A 202 36.99 -32.89 -10.78
C LYS A 202 37.56 -34.20 -10.24
N ALA A 203 36.74 -35.23 -10.07
CA ALA A 203 37.20 -36.52 -9.57
C ALA A 203 38.24 -37.18 -10.49
N THR A 204 38.10 -36.99 -11.81
CA THR A 204 39.06 -37.45 -12.82
C THR A 204 40.38 -36.70 -12.73
N ARG A 205 40.34 -35.37 -12.57
CA ARG A 205 41.50 -34.50 -12.39
C ARG A 205 42.27 -34.83 -11.11
N ASP A 206 41.55 -35.02 -10.00
CA ASP A 206 42.09 -35.36 -8.69
C ASP A 206 42.60 -36.82 -8.63
N LYS A 207 42.46 -37.58 -9.72
CA LYS A 207 42.84 -39.01 -9.84
C LYS A 207 42.25 -39.85 -8.71
N MET A 208 40.97 -39.61 -8.40
CA MET A 208 40.23 -40.43 -7.44
C MET A 208 40.13 -41.88 -7.91
N LYS A 209 39.75 -42.80 -7.00
CA LYS A 209 39.56 -44.21 -7.33
C LYS A 209 38.56 -44.38 -8.48
N ASP A 210 38.87 -45.23 -9.46
CA ASP A 210 38.01 -45.49 -10.62
C ASP A 210 36.58 -45.92 -10.23
N ALA A 211 36.43 -46.65 -9.12
CA ALA A 211 35.13 -47.03 -8.58
C ALA A 211 34.23 -45.83 -8.22
N ILE A 212 34.81 -44.70 -7.80
CA ILE A 212 34.07 -43.45 -7.54
C ILE A 212 33.78 -42.74 -8.85
N ILE A 213 34.78 -42.60 -9.72
CA ILE A 213 34.64 -41.93 -11.01
C ILE A 213 33.55 -42.61 -11.86
N ALA A 214 33.52 -43.95 -11.90
CA ALA A 214 32.50 -44.72 -12.59
C ALA A 214 31.08 -44.42 -12.05
N LYS A 215 30.91 -44.35 -10.71
CA LYS A 215 29.62 -44.03 -10.09
C LYS A 215 29.17 -42.59 -10.34
N LEU A 216 30.10 -41.63 -10.35
CA LEU A 216 29.81 -40.24 -10.66
C LEU A 216 29.40 -40.08 -12.12
N ALA A 217 30.12 -40.74 -13.03
CA ALA A 217 29.82 -40.73 -14.46
C ALA A 217 28.46 -41.38 -14.76
N ASN A 218 28.16 -42.50 -14.10
CA ASN A 218 26.89 -43.19 -14.28
C ASN A 218 25.70 -42.37 -13.77
N GLN A 219 25.85 -41.63 -12.67
CA GLN A 219 24.82 -40.71 -12.21
C GLN A 219 24.59 -39.53 -13.19
N ALA A 220 25.66 -38.99 -13.79
CA ALA A 220 25.53 -37.96 -14.82
C ALA A 220 24.80 -38.51 -16.07
N ALA A 221 25.13 -39.74 -16.48
CA ALA A 221 24.47 -40.42 -17.59
C ALA A 221 22.96 -40.55 -17.36
N ASP A 222 22.52 -40.90 -16.15
CA ASP A 222 21.10 -40.92 -15.82
C ASP A 222 20.45 -39.54 -15.97
N TYR A 223 21.06 -38.49 -15.40
CA TYR A 223 20.49 -37.14 -15.47
C TYR A 223 20.38 -36.65 -16.92
N PHE A 224 21.42 -36.87 -17.74
CA PHE A 224 21.36 -36.55 -19.17
C PHE A 224 20.32 -37.41 -19.90
N GLY A 225 20.21 -38.69 -19.58
CA GLY A 225 19.23 -39.58 -20.18
C GLY A 225 17.79 -39.21 -19.85
N ASP A 226 17.52 -38.79 -18.61
CA ASP A 226 16.19 -38.34 -18.20
C ASP A 226 15.85 -36.97 -18.81
N ALA A 227 16.81 -36.04 -18.91
CA ALA A 227 16.64 -34.79 -19.65
C ALA A 227 16.38 -35.05 -21.14
N PHE A 228 17.11 -35.99 -21.75
CA PHE A 228 16.91 -36.39 -23.15
C PHE A 228 15.50 -36.95 -23.40
N LYS A 229 15.01 -37.84 -22.52
CA LYS A 229 13.63 -38.37 -22.60
C LYS A 229 12.57 -37.26 -22.51
N GLN A 230 12.78 -36.25 -21.66
CA GLN A 230 11.84 -35.13 -21.54
C GLN A 230 11.78 -34.29 -22.82
N CYS A 231 12.90 -34.12 -23.52
CA CYS A 231 12.96 -33.41 -24.80
C CYS A 231 12.41 -34.23 -25.99
N GLN A 232 12.38 -35.56 -25.91
CA GLN A 232 12.07 -36.45 -27.06
C GLN A 232 10.72 -36.19 -27.72
N TYR A 233 9.73 -35.72 -26.95
CA TYR A 233 8.36 -35.49 -27.42
C TYR A 233 7.97 -34.01 -27.41
N LYS A 234 8.88 -33.10 -27.05
CA LYS A 234 8.61 -31.67 -26.87
C LYS A 234 9.74 -30.81 -27.45
N ASP A 235 9.49 -30.17 -28.59
CA ASP A 235 10.46 -29.25 -29.24
C ASP A 235 10.33 -27.81 -28.72
N THR A 236 10.57 -27.62 -27.41
CA THR A 236 10.45 -26.31 -26.74
C THR A 236 11.79 -25.59 -26.54
N LEU A 237 12.90 -26.32 -26.66
CA LEU A 237 14.26 -25.80 -26.44
C LEU A 237 14.99 -25.53 -27.77
N PRO A 238 16.12 -24.80 -27.76
CA PRO A 238 16.95 -24.62 -28.95
C PRO A 238 17.40 -25.95 -29.57
N LYS A 239 17.52 -25.98 -30.90
CA LYS A 239 17.73 -27.20 -31.71
C LYS A 239 18.99 -27.99 -31.35
N GLU A 240 20.01 -27.31 -30.83
CA GLU A 240 21.29 -27.86 -30.40
C GLU A 240 21.22 -28.62 -29.07
N VAL A 241 20.19 -28.39 -28.25
CA VAL A 241 20.06 -29.02 -26.92
C VAL A 241 19.85 -30.52 -27.05
N PHE A 242 18.91 -30.94 -27.89
CA PHE A 242 18.57 -32.35 -28.08
C PHE A 242 19.75 -33.25 -28.49
N PRO A 243 20.52 -32.94 -29.55
CA PRO A 243 21.69 -33.74 -29.94
C PRO A 243 22.81 -33.68 -28.88
N THR A 244 23.00 -32.55 -28.21
CA THR A 244 24.01 -32.41 -27.16
C THR A 244 23.70 -33.30 -25.95
N LEU A 245 22.44 -33.39 -25.54
CA LEU A 245 22.01 -34.28 -24.44
C LEU A 245 22.22 -35.75 -24.79
N ALA A 246 21.84 -36.16 -26.01
CA ALA A 246 22.05 -37.53 -26.49
C ALA A 246 23.55 -37.89 -26.50
N ALA A 247 24.39 -36.99 -27.01
CA ALA A 247 25.83 -37.17 -27.03
C ALA A 247 26.42 -37.27 -25.60
N LYS A 248 26.05 -36.36 -24.70
CA LYS A 248 26.53 -36.36 -23.30
C LYS A 248 26.07 -37.59 -22.53
N GLN A 249 24.83 -38.06 -22.73
CA GLN A 249 24.36 -39.32 -22.14
C GLN A 249 25.31 -40.48 -22.52
N CYS A 250 25.55 -40.68 -23.82
CA CYS A 250 26.43 -41.76 -24.30
C CYS A 250 27.89 -41.59 -23.85
N ILE A 251 28.43 -40.35 -23.86
CA ILE A 251 29.78 -40.06 -23.36
C ILE A 251 29.92 -40.42 -21.87
N MET A 252 28.93 -40.06 -21.05
CA MET A 252 28.96 -40.34 -19.62
C MET A 252 28.79 -41.83 -19.32
N GLN A 253 27.96 -42.55 -20.09
CA GLN A 253 27.88 -44.02 -20.03
C GLN A 253 29.21 -44.68 -20.40
N ALA A 254 29.86 -44.22 -21.48
CA ALA A 254 31.17 -44.74 -21.89
C ALA A 254 32.27 -44.46 -20.85
N ASN A 255 32.24 -43.31 -20.16
CA ASN A 255 33.13 -43.03 -19.04
C ASN A 255 32.87 -43.96 -17.85
N ALA A 256 31.59 -44.22 -17.53
CA ALA A 256 31.24 -45.17 -16.47
C ALA A 256 31.80 -46.57 -16.77
N GLU A 257 31.58 -47.08 -17.99
CA GLU A 257 32.07 -48.39 -18.42
C GLU A 257 33.60 -48.46 -18.48
N TYR A 258 34.26 -47.42 -18.98
CA TYR A 258 35.72 -47.34 -19.04
C TYR A 258 36.37 -47.39 -17.64
N HIS A 259 35.85 -46.62 -16.68
CA HIS A 259 36.40 -46.64 -15.32
C HIS A 259 36.03 -47.94 -14.57
N GLN A 260 34.84 -48.50 -14.83
CA GLN A 260 34.46 -49.79 -14.26
C GLN A 260 35.30 -50.94 -14.85
N SER A 261 35.73 -50.87 -16.12
CA SER A 261 36.62 -51.87 -16.73
C SER A 261 38.01 -51.88 -16.07
N ILE A 262 38.51 -50.72 -15.64
CA ILE A 262 39.76 -50.63 -14.86
C ILE A 262 39.61 -51.33 -13.51
N LEU A 263 38.45 -51.21 -12.86
CA LEU A 263 38.16 -51.93 -11.61
C LEU A 263 38.07 -53.45 -11.84
N ALA A 264 37.40 -53.88 -12.92
CA ALA A 264 37.31 -55.29 -13.30
C ALA A 264 38.71 -55.89 -13.53
N LYS A 265 39.59 -55.16 -14.24
CA LYS A 265 41.00 -55.53 -14.42
C LYS A 265 41.73 -55.69 -13.08
N GLN A 266 41.59 -54.73 -12.17
CA GLN A 266 42.21 -54.79 -10.84
C GLN A 266 41.72 -55.99 -10.02
N GLN A 267 40.47 -56.42 -10.22
CA GLN A 267 39.87 -57.61 -9.61
C GLN A 267 40.15 -58.91 -10.39
N LYS A 268 40.99 -58.86 -11.44
CA LYS A 268 41.31 -59.99 -12.33
C LYS A 268 40.09 -60.61 -13.05
N LYS A 269 39.06 -59.81 -13.29
CA LYS A 269 37.89 -60.16 -14.12
C LYS A 269 38.12 -59.66 -15.55
N PHE A 270 38.99 -60.35 -16.29
CA PHE A 270 39.49 -59.89 -17.59
C PHE A 270 38.41 -59.96 -18.68
N GLY A 271 37.51 -60.96 -18.60
CA GLY A 271 36.34 -61.03 -19.46
C GLY A 271 35.43 -59.81 -19.31
N GLU A 272 35.16 -59.40 -18.06
CA GLU A 272 34.36 -58.19 -17.76
C GLU A 272 35.08 -56.90 -18.23
N GLU A 273 36.40 -56.80 -18.07
CA GLU A 273 37.19 -55.66 -18.61
C GLU A 273 36.94 -55.51 -20.12
N ILE A 274 37.03 -56.60 -20.88
CA ILE A 274 36.81 -56.58 -22.33
C ILE A 274 35.37 -56.24 -22.67
N ALA A 275 34.38 -56.85 -22.01
CA ALA A 275 32.95 -56.59 -22.28
C ALA A 275 32.60 -55.11 -22.09
N ARG A 276 33.05 -54.50 -20.98
CA ARG A 276 32.81 -53.08 -20.69
C ARG A 276 33.56 -52.15 -21.65
N LEU A 277 34.79 -52.46 -22.01
CA LEU A 277 35.55 -51.69 -23.01
C LEU A 277 34.92 -51.77 -24.40
N GLN A 278 34.36 -52.93 -24.78
CA GLN A 278 33.60 -53.06 -26.04
C GLN A 278 32.34 -52.19 -26.02
N HIS A 279 31.60 -52.17 -24.91
CA HIS A 279 30.44 -51.30 -24.75
C HIS A 279 30.82 -49.81 -24.83
N ALA A 280 31.88 -49.40 -24.12
CA ALA A 280 32.38 -48.04 -24.18
C ALA A 280 32.81 -47.63 -25.61
N ALA A 281 33.45 -48.54 -26.35
CA ALA A 281 33.86 -48.29 -27.73
C ALA A 281 32.65 -48.13 -28.67
N GLU A 282 31.60 -48.94 -28.50
CA GLU A 282 30.36 -48.84 -29.27
C GLU A 282 29.65 -47.50 -29.03
N LEU A 283 29.50 -47.09 -27.76
CA LEU A 283 28.90 -45.82 -27.38
C LEU A 283 29.64 -44.63 -28.00
N ILE A 284 30.97 -44.59 -27.89
CA ILE A 284 31.79 -43.50 -28.43
C ILE A 284 31.79 -43.49 -29.97
N LYS A 285 31.76 -44.67 -30.61
CA LYS A 285 31.59 -44.77 -32.07
C LYS A 285 30.25 -44.20 -32.54
N ASN A 286 29.17 -44.48 -31.83
CA ASN A 286 27.85 -43.92 -32.13
C ASN A 286 27.84 -42.39 -31.96
N VAL A 287 28.50 -41.87 -30.91
CA VAL A 287 28.64 -40.42 -30.72
C VAL A 287 29.44 -39.76 -31.83
N ALA A 288 30.60 -40.33 -32.19
CA ALA A 288 31.49 -39.79 -33.22
C ALA A 288 30.87 -39.81 -34.64
N SER A 289 29.84 -40.62 -34.87
CA SER A 289 29.18 -40.73 -36.18
C SER A 289 27.88 -39.93 -36.29
N ARG A 290 27.23 -39.60 -35.17
CA ARG A 290 25.91 -38.93 -35.17
C ARG A 290 25.93 -37.50 -34.63
N TYR A 291 26.92 -37.15 -33.80
CA TYR A 291 26.96 -35.91 -33.04
C TYR A 291 28.32 -35.18 -33.13
N ASP A 292 29.10 -35.46 -34.17
CA ASP A 292 30.43 -34.87 -34.41
C ASP A 292 30.42 -33.34 -34.51
N GLU A 293 29.32 -32.75 -34.99
CA GLU A 293 29.12 -31.29 -35.01
C GLU A 293 29.07 -30.65 -33.61
N TYR A 294 28.70 -31.42 -32.58
CA TYR A 294 28.45 -30.91 -31.22
C TYR A 294 29.53 -31.30 -30.21
N VAL A 295 30.26 -32.39 -30.46
CA VAL A 295 31.22 -32.95 -29.50
C VAL A 295 32.47 -33.52 -30.17
N ASN A 296 33.63 -33.33 -29.52
CA ASN A 296 34.87 -34.02 -29.91
C ASN A 296 35.22 -35.09 -28.87
N VAL A 297 35.27 -36.35 -29.32
CA VAL A 297 35.54 -37.56 -28.50
C VAL A 297 36.79 -38.33 -28.94
N LYS A 298 37.60 -37.77 -29.85
CA LYS A 298 38.73 -38.46 -30.48
C LYS A 298 39.70 -39.05 -29.46
N ASP A 299 40.20 -38.22 -28.54
CA ASP A 299 41.19 -38.66 -27.55
C ASP A 299 40.66 -39.76 -26.63
N PHE A 300 39.37 -39.70 -26.30
CA PHE A 300 38.73 -40.71 -25.47
C PHE A 300 38.53 -42.03 -26.24
N SER A 301 38.15 -41.95 -27.52
CA SER A 301 38.08 -43.10 -28.42
C SER A 301 39.45 -43.79 -28.55
N ASP A 302 40.52 -43.02 -28.78
CA ASP A 302 41.90 -43.54 -28.86
C ASP A 302 42.36 -44.18 -27.55
N LYS A 303 41.91 -43.66 -26.40
CA LYS A 303 42.19 -44.23 -25.07
C LYS A 303 41.47 -45.56 -24.86
N ILE A 304 40.18 -45.65 -25.19
CA ILE A 304 39.38 -46.87 -25.06
C ILE A 304 39.95 -47.96 -25.99
N ASN A 305 40.22 -47.63 -27.25
CA ASN A 305 40.73 -48.60 -28.23
C ASN A 305 42.10 -49.16 -27.82
N ARG A 306 43.02 -48.32 -27.31
CA ARG A 306 44.30 -48.80 -26.77
C ARG A 306 44.13 -49.77 -25.61
N ALA A 307 43.23 -49.46 -24.66
CA ALA A 307 42.94 -50.35 -23.53
C ALA A 307 42.32 -51.67 -24.01
N LEU A 308 41.37 -51.61 -24.94
CA LEU A 308 40.69 -52.78 -25.49
C LEU A 308 41.64 -53.70 -26.26
N THR A 309 42.51 -53.15 -27.10
CA THR A 309 43.52 -53.93 -27.83
C THR A 309 44.49 -54.62 -26.87
N ALA A 310 44.94 -53.93 -25.82
CA ALA A 310 45.81 -54.53 -24.81
C ALA A 310 45.09 -55.65 -24.02
N ALA A 311 43.87 -55.39 -23.54
CA ALA A 311 43.09 -56.37 -22.77
C ALA A 311 42.78 -57.63 -23.58
N LYS A 312 42.38 -57.49 -24.86
CA LYS A 312 42.17 -58.63 -25.77
C LYS A 312 43.44 -59.42 -26.00
N LYS A 313 44.56 -58.74 -26.26
CA LYS A 313 45.85 -59.40 -26.43
C LYS A 313 46.24 -60.20 -25.19
N ASP A 314 46.10 -59.64 -24.00
CA ASP A 314 46.47 -60.38 -22.78
C ASP A 314 45.48 -61.54 -22.52
N ASN A 315 44.18 -61.36 -22.79
CA ASN A 315 43.19 -62.42 -22.61
C ASN A 315 43.35 -63.57 -23.62
N ASP A 316 43.58 -63.27 -24.90
CA ASP A 316 43.69 -64.28 -25.96
C ASP A 316 44.98 -65.11 -25.85
N PHE A 317 46.04 -64.58 -25.23
CA PHE A 317 47.33 -65.26 -25.09
C PHE A 317 47.61 -65.78 -23.68
N ILE A 318 47.02 -65.20 -22.62
CA ILE A 318 47.36 -65.50 -21.22
C ILE A 318 46.14 -66.02 -20.46
N TYR A 319 45.10 -65.20 -20.29
CA TYR A 319 44.05 -65.46 -19.28
C TYR A 319 42.94 -66.39 -19.75
N HIS A 320 42.57 -66.33 -21.04
CA HIS A 320 41.45 -67.07 -21.64
C HIS A 320 40.13 -66.94 -20.86
N ASP A 321 39.91 -65.78 -20.24
CA ASP A 321 38.71 -65.51 -19.46
C ASP A 321 37.52 -65.29 -20.40
N ARG A 322 36.35 -65.83 -20.04
CA ARG A 322 35.15 -65.75 -20.88
C ARG A 322 34.61 -64.32 -20.84
N VAL A 323 34.48 -63.69 -22.01
CA VAL A 323 33.82 -62.39 -22.12
C VAL A 323 32.31 -62.58 -21.87
N PRO A 324 31.74 -62.01 -20.79
CA PRO A 324 30.31 -62.11 -20.49
C PRO A 324 29.47 -61.23 -21.43
N ASP A 325 28.18 -61.55 -21.57
CA ASP A 325 27.23 -60.66 -22.24
C ASP A 325 26.94 -59.45 -21.33
N LEU A 326 26.66 -58.28 -21.92
CA LEU A 326 26.41 -57.05 -21.14
C LEU A 326 25.27 -57.17 -20.12
N LYS A 327 24.26 -57.98 -20.43
CA LYS A 327 23.10 -58.23 -19.55
C LYS A 327 23.45 -59.04 -18.29
N ASP A 328 24.57 -59.76 -18.31
CA ASP A 328 25.04 -60.60 -17.20
C ASP A 328 26.00 -59.82 -16.27
N LEU A 329 26.33 -58.57 -16.60
CA LEU A 329 27.20 -57.71 -15.81
C LEU A 329 26.42 -57.04 -14.66
N ASP A 330 27.07 -56.92 -13.51
CA ASP A 330 26.53 -56.13 -12.40
C ASP A 330 26.35 -54.66 -12.82
N PRO A 331 25.20 -54.03 -12.53
CA PRO A 331 24.98 -52.62 -12.81
C PRO A 331 26.01 -51.75 -12.08
N ILE A 332 26.54 -50.75 -12.79
CA ILE A 332 27.41 -49.76 -12.17
C ILE A 332 26.58 -48.98 -11.14
N GLY A 333 27.12 -48.81 -9.93
CA GLY A 333 26.47 -47.99 -8.91
C GLY A 333 26.32 -46.52 -9.35
N LYS A 334 25.60 -45.73 -8.56
CA LYS A 334 25.36 -44.30 -8.82
C LYS A 334 25.73 -43.49 -7.60
N ALA A 335 26.33 -42.32 -7.79
CA ALA A 335 26.67 -41.40 -6.71
C ALA A 335 26.36 -39.97 -7.15
N THR A 336 25.42 -39.31 -6.47
CA THR A 336 25.13 -37.89 -6.69
C THR A 336 25.92 -37.03 -5.72
N LEU A 337 26.58 -35.99 -6.24
CA LEU A 337 27.25 -34.97 -5.43
C LEU A 337 26.60 -33.59 -5.60
N VAL A 338 25.45 -33.54 -6.26
CA VAL A 338 24.79 -32.31 -6.66
C VAL A 338 23.35 -32.26 -6.18
N LYS A 339 22.87 -31.05 -5.91
CA LYS A 339 21.46 -30.79 -5.63
C LYS A 339 21.04 -29.44 -6.25
N PRO A 340 19.78 -29.30 -6.68
CA PRO A 340 19.22 -27.99 -7.01
C PRO A 340 19.32 -27.08 -5.77
N THR A 341 19.87 -25.87 -5.92
CA THR A 341 20.04 -24.93 -4.80
C THR A 341 18.70 -24.24 -4.48
N PRO A 342 18.13 -24.37 -3.27
CA PRO A 342 16.88 -23.70 -2.93
C PRO A 342 16.99 -22.18 -3.07
N VAL A 343 15.95 -21.55 -3.62
CA VAL A 343 15.84 -20.09 -3.72
C VAL A 343 15.20 -19.56 -2.45
N ASN A 344 16.03 -19.06 -1.53
CA ASN A 344 15.59 -18.39 -0.30
C ASN A 344 16.08 -16.94 -0.36
N VAL A 345 15.17 -15.97 -0.37
CA VAL A 345 15.52 -14.55 -0.39
C VAL A 345 16.08 -14.14 1.00
N PRO A 346 17.24 -13.45 1.07
CA PRO A 346 18.02 -12.92 -0.04
C PRO A 346 18.95 -13.94 -0.71
N VAL A 347 18.99 -13.95 -2.04
CA VAL A 347 19.95 -14.74 -2.85
C VAL A 347 21.20 -13.96 -3.23
N SER A 348 21.15 -12.62 -3.22
CA SER A 348 22.29 -11.74 -3.49
C SER A 348 23.21 -11.58 -2.26
N GLN A 349 24.46 -11.21 -2.52
CA GLN A 349 25.41 -10.91 -1.45
C GLN A 349 25.17 -9.51 -0.89
N LYS A 350 25.17 -9.38 0.45
CA LYS A 350 25.02 -8.10 1.18
C LYS A 350 23.72 -7.34 0.81
N PHE A 351 22.61 -8.06 0.69
CA PHE A 351 21.30 -7.48 0.42
C PHE A 351 20.89 -6.46 1.49
N THR A 352 20.28 -5.36 1.05
CA THR A 352 19.65 -4.36 1.92
C THR A 352 18.36 -3.93 1.25
N ASP A 353 17.24 -4.13 1.94
CA ASP A 353 15.93 -3.78 1.42
C ASP A 353 15.73 -2.26 1.45
N LEU A 354 15.58 -1.66 0.26
CA LEU A 354 15.32 -0.22 0.10
C LEU A 354 14.08 0.26 0.86
N PHE A 355 13.11 -0.63 1.10
CA PHE A 355 11.85 -0.35 1.77
C PHE A 355 11.75 -0.99 3.15
N GLU A 356 12.86 -1.41 3.79
CA GLU A 356 12.87 -2.15 5.07
C GLU A 356 11.91 -1.56 6.12
N LYS A 357 11.93 -0.23 6.28
CA LYS A 357 11.10 0.51 7.25
C LYS A 357 9.62 0.63 6.88
N MET A 358 9.25 0.34 5.64
CA MET A 358 7.88 0.48 5.15
C MET A 358 7.01 -0.66 5.70
N VAL A 359 5.96 -0.28 6.42
CA VAL A 359 5.00 -1.20 7.03
C VAL A 359 4.17 -1.92 5.94
N PRO A 360 4.02 -3.26 5.99
CA PRO A 360 3.21 -4.01 5.03
C PRO A 360 1.77 -3.52 4.91
N VAL A 361 1.16 -3.65 3.72
CA VAL A 361 -0.21 -3.18 3.44
C VAL A 361 -1.23 -3.86 4.36
N SER A 362 -1.06 -5.15 4.62
CA SER A 362 -1.92 -5.92 5.52
C SER A 362 -1.95 -5.31 6.93
N VAL A 363 -0.79 -4.89 7.45
CA VAL A 363 -0.68 -4.21 8.75
C VAL A 363 -1.33 -2.83 8.71
N GLN A 364 -1.13 -2.04 7.64
CA GLN A 364 -1.76 -0.73 7.49
C GLN A 364 -3.29 -0.83 7.46
N GLN A 365 -3.83 -1.78 6.71
CA GLN A 365 -5.27 -2.06 6.67
C GLN A 365 -5.78 -2.48 8.05
N SER A 366 -5.06 -3.39 8.74
CA SER A 366 -5.44 -3.81 10.09
C SER A 366 -5.42 -2.66 11.11
N LEU A 367 -4.44 -1.75 11.03
CA LEU A 367 -4.37 -0.54 11.87
C LEU A 367 -5.53 0.42 11.63
N ALA A 368 -5.93 0.60 10.37
CA ALA A 368 -7.06 1.45 10.02
C ALA A 368 -8.38 0.88 10.59
N VAL A 369 -8.61 -0.43 10.44
CA VAL A 369 -9.80 -1.10 10.99
C VAL A 369 -9.78 -1.07 12.51
N PHE A 370 -8.64 -1.35 13.16
CA PHE A 370 -8.49 -1.24 14.61
C PHE A 370 -8.82 0.17 15.10
N SER A 371 -8.33 1.21 14.41
CA SER A 371 -8.60 2.60 14.76
C SER A 371 -10.08 2.95 14.67
N GLN A 372 -10.78 2.42 13.65
CA GLN A 372 -12.23 2.57 13.52
C GLN A 372 -12.98 1.87 14.67
N ARG A 373 -12.64 0.61 14.97
CA ARG A 373 -13.25 -0.14 16.09
C ARG A 373 -13.03 0.55 17.43
N LYS A 374 -11.82 1.09 17.66
CA LYS A 374 -11.48 1.89 18.83
C LYS A 374 -12.37 3.13 18.93
N ALA A 375 -12.49 3.88 17.82
CA ALA A 375 -13.33 5.07 17.77
C ALA A 375 -14.80 4.74 18.06
N ASP A 376 -15.34 3.68 17.46
CA ASP A 376 -16.73 3.25 17.68
C ASP A 376 -16.99 2.86 19.15
N LEU A 377 -16.06 2.14 19.79
CA LEU A 377 -16.15 1.76 21.20
C LEU A 377 -16.14 3.00 22.10
N VAL A 378 -15.14 3.86 21.94
CA VAL A 378 -14.95 5.06 22.77
C VAL A 378 -16.14 6.01 22.61
N ASN A 379 -16.54 6.30 21.38
CA ASN A 379 -17.66 7.20 21.09
C ASN A 379 -18.99 6.66 21.62
N ARG A 380 -19.26 5.35 21.47
CA ARG A 380 -20.46 4.71 22.02
C ARG A 380 -20.54 4.85 23.53
N SER A 381 -19.45 4.56 24.24
CA SER A 381 -19.41 4.67 25.70
C SER A 381 -19.60 6.12 26.17
N ILE A 382 -18.97 7.09 25.51
CA ILE A 382 -19.14 8.52 25.81
C ILE A 382 -20.58 8.96 25.57
N ALA A 383 -21.16 8.61 24.43
CA ALA A 383 -22.55 8.95 24.09
C ALA A 383 -23.54 8.43 25.13
N GLN A 384 -23.42 7.15 25.51
CA GLN A 384 -24.26 6.55 26.55
C GLN A 384 -24.19 7.29 27.89
N MET A 385 -22.98 7.67 28.34
CA MET A 385 -22.81 8.40 29.60
C MET A 385 -23.41 9.81 29.54
N ARG A 386 -23.24 10.51 28.41
CA ARG A 386 -23.78 11.87 28.21
C ARG A 386 -25.31 11.87 28.12
N GLU A 387 -25.89 10.94 27.37
CA GLU A 387 -27.34 10.75 27.27
C GLU A 387 -27.94 10.44 28.65
N ALA A 388 -27.33 9.53 29.41
CA ALA A 388 -27.79 9.18 30.74
C ALA A 388 -27.71 10.36 31.72
N THR A 389 -26.65 11.17 31.65
CA THR A 389 -26.48 12.36 32.50
C THR A 389 -27.53 13.42 32.17
N THR A 390 -27.79 13.64 30.88
CA THR A 390 -28.83 14.55 30.39
C THR A 390 -30.21 14.12 30.88
N LEU A 391 -30.53 12.83 30.75
CA LEU A 391 -31.78 12.25 31.25
C LEU A 391 -31.93 12.46 32.76
N ALA A 392 -30.88 12.18 33.55
CA ALA A 392 -30.91 12.37 34.99
C ALA A 392 -31.17 13.82 35.38
N ASN A 393 -30.49 14.78 34.73
CA ASN A 393 -30.69 16.21 34.99
C ASN A 393 -32.13 16.65 34.63
N GLY A 394 -32.65 16.22 33.48
CA GLY A 394 -34.04 16.50 33.08
C GLY A 394 -35.07 15.93 34.06
N VAL A 395 -34.86 14.71 34.57
CA VAL A 395 -35.72 14.13 35.62
C VAL A 395 -35.66 14.96 36.89
N LEU A 396 -34.46 15.31 37.38
CA LEU A 396 -34.31 16.12 38.60
C LEU A 396 -34.97 17.49 38.48
N ALA A 397 -34.80 18.16 37.33
CA ALA A 397 -35.46 19.43 37.03
C ALA A 397 -36.99 19.30 37.05
N SER A 398 -37.55 18.25 36.44
CA SER A 398 -39.01 18.02 36.43
C SER A 398 -39.62 17.83 37.84
N LEU A 399 -38.82 17.29 38.77
CA LEU A 399 -39.18 17.04 40.17
C LEU A 399 -38.79 18.19 41.11
N ASN A 400 -38.27 19.31 40.58
CA ASN A 400 -37.72 20.42 41.38
C ASN A 400 -36.65 19.98 42.40
N LEU A 401 -35.84 18.97 42.09
CA LEU A 401 -34.78 18.48 42.98
C LEU A 401 -33.40 18.98 42.51
N PRO A 402 -32.48 19.35 43.44
CA PRO A 402 -32.62 19.33 44.89
C PRO A 402 -33.30 20.59 45.50
N ALA A 403 -33.73 21.57 44.69
CA ALA A 403 -34.26 22.84 45.18
C ALA A 403 -35.42 22.68 46.19
N ALA A 404 -36.34 21.73 45.95
CA ALA A 404 -37.51 21.51 46.79
C ALA A 404 -37.19 21.03 48.22
N ILE A 405 -36.06 20.34 48.44
CA ILE A 405 -35.64 19.87 49.76
C ILE A 405 -34.72 20.86 50.49
N GLU A 406 -34.22 21.86 49.76
CA GLU A 406 -33.40 22.96 50.28
C GLU A 406 -34.25 24.20 50.61
N ASP A 407 -35.46 24.29 50.03
CA ASP A 407 -36.40 25.39 50.20
C ASP A 407 -37.13 25.35 51.55
N VAL A 408 -36.37 25.48 52.65
CA VAL A 408 -36.87 25.36 54.03
C VAL A 408 -37.65 26.60 54.48
N SER A 409 -37.25 27.79 54.02
CA SER A 409 -37.82 29.08 54.43
C SER A 409 -38.92 29.56 53.50
N GLY A 410 -38.83 29.24 52.19
CA GLY A 410 -39.71 29.82 51.17
C GLY A 410 -39.40 31.28 50.82
N ASP A 411 -38.39 31.90 51.46
CA ASP A 411 -38.07 33.34 51.33
C ASP A 411 -36.66 33.61 50.77
N THR A 412 -35.83 32.56 50.64
CA THR A 412 -34.44 32.65 50.18
C THR A 412 -34.21 31.78 48.95
N VAL A 413 -33.17 32.08 48.16
CA VAL A 413 -32.77 31.23 47.04
C VAL A 413 -32.25 29.88 47.57
N PRO A 414 -32.76 28.73 47.07
CA PRO A 414 -32.21 27.43 47.43
C PRO A 414 -30.72 27.32 47.07
N GLN A 415 -29.92 26.67 47.92
CA GLN A 415 -28.45 26.64 47.81
C GLN A 415 -27.96 26.08 46.46
N SER A 416 -28.64 25.06 45.92
CA SER A 416 -28.33 24.48 44.62
C SER A 416 -28.55 25.45 43.46
N ILE A 417 -29.61 26.26 43.50
CA ILE A 417 -29.86 27.30 42.50
C ILE A 417 -28.82 28.41 42.62
N LEU A 418 -28.45 28.81 43.84
CA LEU A 418 -27.39 29.79 44.07
C LEU A 418 -26.02 29.30 43.57
N THR A 419 -25.70 28.02 43.79
CA THR A 419 -24.48 27.38 43.29
C THR A 419 -24.48 27.33 41.76
N LYS A 420 -25.61 26.96 41.15
CA LYS A 420 -25.81 26.98 39.69
C LYS A 420 -25.67 28.39 39.12
N SER A 421 -26.27 29.39 39.76
CA SER A 421 -26.16 30.81 39.39
C SER A 421 -24.70 31.29 39.41
N THR A 422 -23.99 31.01 40.51
CA THR A 422 -22.57 31.36 40.66
C THR A 422 -21.72 30.72 39.57
N SER A 423 -21.90 29.42 39.30
CA SER A 423 -21.19 28.70 38.23
C SER A 423 -21.43 29.32 36.83
N VAL A 424 -22.67 29.73 36.53
CA VAL A 424 -23.00 30.38 35.26
C VAL A 424 -22.31 31.74 35.14
N VAL A 425 -22.33 32.54 36.22
CA VAL A 425 -21.67 33.85 36.28
C VAL A 425 -20.14 33.72 36.15
N GLU A 426 -19.53 32.74 36.82
CA GLU A 426 -18.10 32.44 36.71
C GLU A 426 -17.69 32.02 35.28
N GLN A 427 -18.59 31.36 34.54
CA GLN A 427 -18.40 31.02 33.14
C GLN A 427 -18.68 32.18 32.16
N GLY A 428 -18.82 33.42 32.67
CA GLY A 428 -19.05 34.64 31.90
C GLY A 428 -20.54 34.98 31.68
N GLY A 429 -21.45 34.19 32.25
CA GLY A 429 -22.89 34.41 32.18
C GLY A 429 -23.44 34.38 30.76
N ILE A 430 -24.55 35.09 30.55
CA ILE A 430 -25.24 35.15 29.25
C ILE A 430 -24.34 35.71 28.12
N GLN A 431 -23.35 36.55 28.46
CA GLN A 431 -22.44 37.17 27.49
C GLN A 431 -21.62 36.14 26.71
N THR A 432 -21.21 35.05 27.37
CA THR A 432 -20.49 33.95 26.73
C THR A 432 -21.33 33.31 25.62
N VAL A 433 -22.62 33.09 25.88
CA VAL A 433 -23.55 32.50 24.90
C VAL A 433 -23.87 33.49 23.79
N ASP A 434 -24.14 34.76 24.13
CA ASP A 434 -24.37 35.84 23.16
C ASP A 434 -23.18 36.00 22.19
N GLN A 435 -21.95 35.95 22.71
CA GLN A 435 -20.75 36.09 21.89
C GLN A 435 -20.56 34.90 20.94
N LEU A 436 -20.72 33.66 21.44
CA LEU A 436 -20.60 32.47 20.59
C LEU A 436 -21.69 32.41 19.51
N ILE A 437 -22.92 32.78 19.84
CA ILE A 437 -24.03 32.89 18.86
C ILE A 437 -23.73 33.95 17.80
N LYS A 438 -23.07 35.06 18.17
CA LYS A 438 -22.67 36.13 17.25
C LYS A 438 -21.54 35.70 16.31
N GLU A 439 -20.58 34.91 16.79
CA GLU A 439 -19.42 34.45 16.00
C GLU A 439 -19.78 33.32 15.00
N LEU A 440 -20.77 32.47 15.33
CA LEU A 440 -21.16 31.32 14.50
C LEU A 440 -21.41 31.67 13.01
N PRO A 441 -22.22 32.70 12.69
CA PRO A 441 -22.44 33.12 11.30
C PRO A 441 -21.17 33.62 10.60
N GLU A 442 -20.25 34.25 11.33
CA GLU A 442 -18.97 34.75 10.77
C GLU A 442 -18.06 33.57 10.40
N LEU A 443 -18.01 32.54 11.24
CA LEU A 443 -17.26 31.30 10.98
C LEU A 443 -17.84 30.52 9.78
N LEU A 444 -19.17 30.42 9.69
CA LEU A 444 -19.84 29.84 8.53
C LEU A 444 -19.51 30.61 7.25
N GLN A 445 -19.60 31.93 7.28
CA GLN A 445 -19.33 32.79 6.13
C GLN A 445 -17.88 32.63 5.63
N ARG A 446 -16.90 32.61 6.55
CA ARG A 446 -15.49 32.34 6.22
C ARG A 446 -15.32 31.02 5.46
N ASN A 447 -15.95 29.95 5.94
CA ASN A 447 -15.85 28.64 5.28
C ASN A 447 -16.53 28.63 3.89
N ARG A 448 -17.68 29.33 3.74
CA ARG A 448 -18.33 29.49 2.43
C ARG A 448 -17.43 30.23 1.44
N GLU A 449 -16.83 31.34 1.86
CA GLU A 449 -15.93 32.14 1.01
C GLU A 449 -14.73 31.33 0.51
N ILE A 450 -14.07 30.55 1.38
CA ILE A 450 -12.95 29.69 0.98
C ILE A 450 -13.39 28.66 -0.05
N LEU A 451 -14.54 28.00 0.17
CA LEU A 451 -15.06 26.99 -0.76
C LEU A 451 -15.45 27.59 -2.11
N GLU A 452 -16.17 28.72 -2.10
CA GLU A 452 -16.64 29.40 -3.31
C GLU A 452 -15.47 29.94 -4.13
N GLU A 453 -14.48 30.56 -3.48
CA GLU A 453 -13.26 31.03 -4.15
C GLU A 453 -12.48 29.86 -4.77
N SER A 454 -12.37 28.73 -4.04
CA SER A 454 -11.71 27.53 -4.55
C SER A 454 -12.37 26.98 -5.82
N LEU A 455 -13.71 26.99 -5.88
CA LEU A 455 -14.46 26.54 -7.05
C LEU A 455 -14.41 27.57 -8.18
N ARG A 456 -14.45 28.87 -7.87
CA ARG A 456 -14.31 29.96 -8.84
C ARG A 456 -12.99 29.86 -9.60
N LEU A 457 -11.88 29.54 -8.92
CA LEU A 457 -10.58 29.32 -9.57
C LEU A 457 -10.64 28.24 -10.67
N LEU A 458 -11.37 27.14 -10.42
CA LEU A 458 -11.56 26.06 -11.40
C LEU A 458 -12.45 26.51 -12.56
N ASP A 459 -13.54 27.21 -12.26
CA ASP A 459 -14.50 27.68 -13.26
C ASP A 459 -13.88 28.72 -14.22
N GLU A 460 -13.05 29.63 -13.71
CA GLU A 460 -12.34 30.61 -14.53
C GLU A 460 -11.32 29.97 -15.48
N GLU A 461 -10.52 29.03 -14.99
CA GLU A 461 -9.56 28.33 -15.86
C GLU A 461 -10.29 27.49 -16.92
N GLU A 462 -11.36 26.78 -16.53
CA GLU A 462 -12.17 26.01 -17.46
C GLU A 462 -12.80 26.90 -18.55
N ALA A 463 -13.34 28.07 -18.18
CA ALA A 463 -13.89 29.01 -19.16
C ALA A 463 -12.83 29.39 -20.21
N THR A 464 -11.60 29.69 -19.76
CA THR A 464 -10.50 29.99 -20.69
C THR A 464 -10.09 28.78 -21.54
N ASP A 465 -10.08 27.58 -20.97
CA ASP A 465 -9.77 26.35 -21.71
C ASP A 465 -10.81 26.05 -22.79
N ASN A 466 -12.09 26.24 -22.48
CA ASN A 466 -13.20 26.06 -23.42
C ASN A 466 -13.13 27.09 -24.55
N ASP A 467 -12.86 28.35 -24.24
CA ASP A 467 -12.66 29.41 -25.23
C ASP A 467 -11.49 29.12 -26.17
N LEU A 468 -10.35 28.67 -25.63
CA LEU A 468 -9.16 28.33 -26.41
C LEU A 468 -9.39 27.10 -27.28
N ARG A 469 -10.07 26.08 -26.75
CA ARG A 469 -10.49 24.90 -27.52
C ARG A 469 -11.43 25.27 -28.66
N ALA A 470 -12.40 26.15 -28.42
CA ALA A 470 -13.33 26.63 -29.45
C ALA A 470 -12.61 27.43 -30.55
N LYS A 471 -11.66 28.29 -30.18
CA LYS A 471 -10.90 29.14 -31.12
C LYS A 471 -9.88 28.36 -31.93
N PHE A 472 -9.16 27.42 -31.32
CA PHE A 472 -8.00 26.77 -31.94
C PHE A 472 -8.23 25.30 -32.31
N LYS A 473 -9.36 24.70 -31.92
CA LYS A 473 -9.79 23.34 -32.28
C LYS A 473 -8.65 22.32 -32.23
N ASP A 474 -8.22 21.84 -33.40
CA ASP A 474 -7.19 20.81 -33.55
C ASP A 474 -5.81 21.26 -33.08
N ARG A 475 -5.57 22.55 -32.86
CA ARG A 475 -4.31 23.06 -32.30
C ARG A 475 -4.34 23.20 -30.77
N TRP A 476 -5.48 22.97 -30.12
CA TRP A 476 -5.63 23.00 -28.66
C TRP A 476 -6.00 21.63 -28.11
N GLN A 477 -5.06 20.69 -28.23
CA GLN A 477 -5.25 19.31 -27.85
C GLN A 477 -4.67 19.03 -26.46
N ARG A 478 -5.46 19.37 -25.43
CA ARG A 478 -5.23 18.95 -24.05
C ARG A 478 -6.52 18.43 -23.43
N THR A 479 -6.39 17.58 -22.41
CA THR A 479 -7.55 17.05 -21.66
C THR A 479 -8.48 18.21 -21.25
N PRO A 480 -9.79 18.14 -21.55
CA PRO A 480 -10.74 19.16 -21.14
C PRO A 480 -10.69 19.40 -19.64
N SER A 481 -10.66 20.67 -19.25
CA SER A 481 -10.56 21.04 -17.83
C SER A 481 -11.76 20.52 -17.04
N ASN A 482 -12.94 20.45 -17.66
CA ASN A 482 -14.11 19.80 -17.07
C ASN A 482 -13.82 18.36 -16.64
N ASP A 483 -13.18 17.54 -17.49
CA ASP A 483 -12.83 16.16 -17.16
C ASP A 483 -11.75 16.08 -16.07
N LEU A 484 -10.76 16.96 -16.15
CA LEU A 484 -9.66 17.02 -15.18
C LEU A 484 -10.15 17.44 -13.77
N TYR A 485 -11.12 18.35 -13.69
CA TYR A 485 -11.63 18.92 -12.44
C TYR A 485 -12.78 18.14 -11.80
N LYS A 486 -13.33 17.10 -12.46
CA LYS A 486 -14.39 16.24 -11.87
C LYS A 486 -14.11 15.79 -10.43
N PRO A 487 -12.90 15.30 -10.08
CA PRO A 487 -12.62 14.86 -8.71
C PRO A 487 -12.69 16.00 -7.68
N LEU A 488 -12.11 17.17 -8.01
CA LEU A 488 -12.13 18.35 -7.14
C LEU A 488 -13.54 18.91 -6.98
N ARG A 489 -14.34 18.92 -8.04
CA ARG A 489 -15.75 19.32 -7.98
C ARG A 489 -16.59 18.37 -7.13
N ALA A 490 -16.32 17.07 -7.18
CA ALA A 490 -16.98 16.10 -6.32
C ALA A 490 -16.61 16.30 -4.84
N GLU A 491 -15.35 16.64 -4.54
CA GLU A 491 -14.90 17.03 -3.19
C GLU A 491 -15.59 18.32 -2.73
N GLY A 492 -15.67 19.34 -3.60
CA GLY A 492 -16.40 20.59 -3.34
C GLY A 492 -17.89 20.40 -3.08
N ALA A 493 -18.56 19.50 -3.83
CA ALA A 493 -19.97 19.17 -3.60
C ALA A 493 -20.19 18.52 -2.23
N LYS A 494 -19.25 17.69 -1.75
CA LYS A 494 -19.30 17.12 -0.40
C LYS A 494 -19.16 18.20 0.67
N PHE A 495 -18.23 19.14 0.51
CA PHE A 495 -18.09 20.25 1.46
C PHE A 495 -19.32 21.14 1.51
N ARG A 496 -19.96 21.40 0.35
CA ARG A 496 -21.24 22.12 0.31
C ARG A 496 -22.33 21.41 1.12
N ALA A 497 -22.47 20.09 0.94
CA ALA A 497 -23.42 19.28 1.71
C ALA A 497 -23.12 19.26 3.23
N VAL A 498 -21.83 19.30 3.61
CA VAL A 498 -21.42 19.41 5.02
C VAL A 498 -21.80 20.78 5.60
N LEU A 499 -21.56 21.86 4.86
CA LEU A 499 -21.95 23.21 5.28
C LEU A 499 -23.47 23.35 5.41
N ASP A 500 -24.25 22.76 4.51
CA ASP A 500 -25.71 22.80 4.57
C ASP A 500 -26.26 22.09 5.82
N LYS A 501 -25.63 20.99 6.25
CA LYS A 501 -25.94 20.34 7.53
C LYS A 501 -25.55 21.21 8.73
N ALA A 502 -24.40 21.87 8.67
CA ALA A 502 -23.95 22.77 9.73
C ALA A 502 -24.93 23.94 9.93
N VAL A 503 -25.47 24.52 8.84
CA VAL A 503 -26.52 25.56 8.93
C VAL A 503 -27.76 25.07 9.65
N GLN A 504 -28.18 23.82 9.42
CA GLN A 504 -29.32 23.23 10.12
C GLN A 504 -29.04 23.09 11.62
N ALA A 505 -27.83 22.66 11.99
CA ALA A 505 -27.41 22.55 13.39
C ALA A 505 -27.37 23.92 14.09
N ASP A 506 -26.79 24.93 13.43
CA ASP A 506 -26.77 26.31 13.94
C ASP A 506 -28.18 26.85 14.16
N GLY A 507 -29.12 26.52 13.26
CA GLY A 507 -30.54 26.86 13.39
C GLY A 507 -31.18 26.30 14.67
N GLN A 508 -30.94 25.02 14.95
CA GLN A 508 -31.45 24.35 16.16
C GLN A 508 -30.89 24.96 17.44
N VAL A 509 -29.58 25.25 17.48
CA VAL A 509 -28.92 25.89 18.62
C VAL A 509 -29.46 27.30 18.84
N LYS A 510 -29.68 28.06 17.76
CA LYS A 510 -30.21 29.43 17.83
C LYS A 510 -31.64 29.47 18.34
N GLU A 511 -32.51 28.57 17.87
CA GLU A 511 -33.90 28.46 18.34
C GLU A 511 -33.94 28.09 19.84
N ARG A 512 -33.12 27.13 20.25
CA ARG A 512 -33.01 26.74 21.66
C ARG A 512 -32.49 27.86 22.54
N TYR A 513 -31.50 28.62 22.06
CA TYR A 513 -30.98 29.78 22.77
C TYR A 513 -32.08 30.83 22.99
N GLN A 514 -32.80 31.20 21.93
CA GLN A 514 -33.89 32.18 21.99
C GLN A 514 -34.98 31.77 22.98
N SER A 515 -35.29 30.47 23.06
CA SER A 515 -36.33 29.93 23.92
C SER A 515 -35.99 29.96 25.43
N HIS A 516 -34.70 30.00 25.79
CA HIS A 516 -34.24 29.92 27.19
C HIS A 516 -33.48 31.17 27.66
N ARG A 517 -33.24 32.12 26.76
CA ARG A 517 -32.41 33.31 27.00
C ARG A 517 -32.82 34.09 28.24
N ASP A 518 -34.12 34.38 28.37
CA ASP A 518 -34.61 35.25 29.45
C ASP A 518 -34.47 34.60 30.83
N THR A 519 -34.70 33.29 30.93
CA THR A 519 -34.54 32.54 32.17
C THR A 519 -33.07 32.37 32.55
N ILE A 520 -32.17 32.21 31.57
CA ILE A 520 -30.72 32.21 31.81
C ILE A 520 -30.27 33.60 32.27
N ALA A 521 -30.78 34.67 31.66
CA ALA A 521 -30.49 36.04 32.06
C ALA A 521 -30.95 36.34 33.51
N LEU A 522 -32.09 35.76 33.91
CA LEU A 522 -32.55 35.80 35.30
C LEU A 522 -31.58 35.07 36.24
N LEU A 523 -31.13 33.86 35.87
CA LEU A 523 -30.17 33.07 36.65
C LEU A 523 -28.82 33.79 36.83
N CYS A 524 -28.43 34.68 35.92
CA CYS A 524 -27.19 35.46 35.99
C CYS A 524 -27.28 36.70 36.91
N LYS A 525 -28.44 37.00 37.51
CA LYS A 525 -28.61 38.18 38.37
C LYS A 525 -27.86 38.02 39.70
N PRO A 526 -27.39 39.12 40.31
CA PRO A 526 -26.87 39.09 41.67
C PRO A 526 -27.89 38.45 42.64
N GLU A 527 -27.42 37.71 43.63
CA GLU A 527 -28.26 37.01 44.62
C GLU A 527 -29.48 37.80 45.13
N PRO A 528 -29.36 39.08 45.56
CA PRO A 528 -30.53 39.84 46.04
C PRO A 528 -31.57 40.12 44.94
N GLU A 529 -31.13 40.37 43.70
CA GLU A 529 -32.03 40.58 42.57
C GLU A 529 -32.69 39.27 42.12
N LEU A 530 -31.92 38.18 42.11
CA LEU A 530 -32.44 36.84 41.84
C LEU A 530 -33.49 36.45 42.88
N ASN A 531 -33.22 36.67 44.17
CA ASN A 531 -34.17 36.37 45.24
C ASN A 531 -35.46 37.19 45.11
N ALA A 532 -35.36 38.48 44.77
CA ALA A 532 -36.52 39.35 44.57
C ALA A 532 -37.43 38.93 43.40
N ALA A 533 -36.87 38.22 42.41
CA ALA A 533 -37.62 37.69 41.26
C ALA A 533 -38.23 36.30 41.52
N ILE A 534 -37.84 35.62 42.60
CA ILE A 534 -38.43 34.34 42.99
C ILE A 534 -39.59 34.59 43.96
N PRO A 535 -40.82 34.16 43.64
CA PRO A 535 -41.97 34.31 44.54
C PRO A 535 -41.72 33.67 45.91
N SER A 536 -42.07 34.38 46.98
CA SER A 536 -42.05 33.82 48.34
C SER A 536 -43.22 32.88 48.55
N ALA A 537 -43.06 31.84 49.37
CA ALA A 537 -44.14 30.92 49.73
C ALA A 537 -44.04 30.52 51.20
N ASN A 538 -45.18 30.27 51.86
CA ASN A 538 -45.18 29.81 53.23
C ASN A 538 -44.52 28.42 53.36
N PRO A 539 -43.51 28.25 54.23
CA PRO A 539 -42.78 26.99 54.33
C PRO A 539 -43.62 25.89 54.99
N ALA A 540 -43.55 24.67 54.44
CA ALA A 540 -44.12 23.50 55.08
C ALA A 540 -43.21 23.05 56.25
N LYS A 541 -43.60 23.40 57.48
CA LYS A 541 -42.86 23.03 58.72
C LYS A 541 -42.61 21.52 58.86
N THR A 542 -43.38 20.69 58.16
CA THR A 542 -43.21 19.23 58.06
C THR A 542 -41.90 18.80 57.40
N MET A 543 -41.17 19.70 56.72
CA MET A 543 -39.91 19.38 56.03
C MET A 543 -38.69 19.30 56.97
N GLN A 544 -38.70 19.99 58.11
CA GLN A 544 -37.56 19.98 59.04
C GLN A 544 -37.49 18.66 59.81
N GLY A 545 -36.45 17.86 59.55
CA GLY A 545 -36.21 16.57 60.25
C GLY A 545 -36.97 15.36 59.69
N SER A 546 -37.62 15.49 58.53
CA SER A 546 -38.31 14.36 57.88
C SER A 546 -37.33 13.30 57.38
N GLU A 547 -37.64 12.02 57.66
CA GLU A 547 -36.89 10.87 57.14
C GLU A 547 -36.87 10.84 55.61
N VAL A 548 -37.97 11.23 54.96
CA VAL A 548 -38.08 11.27 53.49
C VAL A 548 -37.08 12.27 52.89
N VAL A 549 -36.87 13.42 53.55
CA VAL A 549 -35.88 14.43 53.12
C VAL A 549 -34.46 13.88 53.25
N SER A 550 -34.16 13.15 54.33
CA SER A 550 -32.85 12.50 54.52
C SER A 550 -32.57 11.46 53.43
N VAL A 551 -33.56 10.62 53.12
CA VAL A 551 -33.48 9.62 52.05
C VAL A 551 -33.26 10.28 50.70
N LEU A 552 -34.04 11.32 50.35
CA LEU A 552 -33.86 12.06 49.10
C LEU A 552 -32.48 12.73 49.01
N LYS A 553 -31.97 13.35 50.09
CA LYS A 553 -30.61 13.92 50.12
C LYS A 553 -29.55 12.88 49.82
N SER A 554 -29.64 11.71 50.45
CA SER A 554 -28.71 10.60 50.22
C SER A 554 -28.75 10.10 48.77
N LEU A 555 -29.96 9.88 48.23
CA LEU A 555 -30.13 9.46 46.84
C LEU A 555 -29.59 10.48 45.83
N LEU A 556 -29.78 11.78 46.08
CA LEU A 556 -29.27 12.86 45.23
C LEU A 556 -27.74 12.98 45.31
N SER A 557 -27.16 12.79 46.48
CA SER A 557 -25.70 12.72 46.65
C SER A 557 -25.10 11.57 45.84
N ASN A 558 -25.68 10.37 45.93
CA ASN A 558 -25.23 9.21 45.15
C ASN A 558 -25.36 9.45 43.64
N LEU A 559 -26.41 10.14 43.20
CA LEU A 559 -26.60 10.46 41.78
C LEU A 559 -25.58 11.50 41.28
N ASP A 560 -25.16 12.45 42.14
CA ASP A 560 -24.10 13.40 41.86
C ASP A 560 -22.73 12.72 41.75
N GLU A 561 -22.44 11.76 42.63
CA GLU A 561 -21.23 10.94 42.57
C GLU A 561 -21.13 10.16 41.24
N ILE A 562 -22.22 9.55 40.79
CA ILE A 562 -22.26 8.85 39.49
C ILE A 562 -21.97 9.82 38.34
N LYS A 563 -22.50 11.05 38.38
CA LYS A 563 -22.25 12.05 37.34
C LYS A 563 -20.78 12.48 37.32
N LYS A 564 -20.17 12.71 38.49
CA LYS A 564 -18.74 13.01 38.62
C LYS A 564 -17.85 11.85 38.16
N GLU A 565 -18.22 10.61 38.47
CA GLU A 565 -17.51 9.42 38.00
C GLU A 565 -17.48 9.35 36.47
N ARG A 566 -18.57 9.74 35.79
CA ARG A 566 -18.64 9.76 34.32
C ARG A 566 -17.66 10.74 33.68
N GLU A 567 -17.40 11.88 34.32
CA GLU A 567 -16.38 12.83 33.82
C GLU A 567 -14.98 12.20 33.86
N SER A 568 -14.65 11.48 34.96
CA SER A 568 -13.40 10.73 35.05
C SER A 568 -13.33 9.62 34.00
N LEU A 569 -14.40 8.83 33.85
CA LEU A 569 -14.47 7.74 32.88
C LEU A 569 -14.34 8.23 31.43
N GLU A 570 -14.98 9.35 31.09
CA GLU A 570 -14.86 9.97 29.76
C GLU A 570 -13.40 10.40 29.48
N ASN A 571 -12.72 10.96 30.47
CA ASN A 571 -11.31 11.36 30.34
C ASN A 571 -10.37 10.15 30.20
N ASP A 572 -10.61 9.08 30.97
CA ASP A 572 -9.85 7.83 30.88
C ASP A 572 -10.04 7.17 29.51
N LEU A 573 -11.28 7.10 29.00
CA LEU A 573 -11.57 6.56 27.67
C LEU A 573 -10.88 7.33 26.54
N LYS A 574 -10.72 8.66 26.68
CA LYS A 574 -10.07 9.51 25.67
C LYS A 574 -8.55 9.50 25.74
N SER A 575 -7.97 9.31 26.93
CA SER A 575 -6.53 9.45 27.16
C SER A 575 -5.73 8.19 26.86
N VAL A 576 -6.38 7.02 26.80
CA VAL A 576 -5.71 5.75 26.51
C VAL A 576 -5.23 5.70 25.06
N ASN A 577 -3.91 5.54 24.89
CA ASN A 577 -3.28 5.32 23.60
C ASN A 577 -2.58 3.96 23.56
N PHE A 578 -2.71 3.26 22.44
CA PHE A 578 -2.11 1.95 22.23
C PHE A 578 -1.78 1.75 20.74
N ASP A 579 -0.55 1.31 20.47
CA ASP A 579 -0.07 1.02 19.12
C ASP A 579 -0.13 -0.48 18.83
N MET A 580 -0.95 -0.86 17.85
CA MET A 580 -1.12 -2.26 17.41
C MET A 580 -0.07 -2.71 16.39
N THR A 581 0.80 -1.82 15.90
CA THR A 581 1.74 -2.10 14.80
C THR A 581 2.60 -3.33 15.09
N SER A 582 3.20 -3.40 16.29
CA SER A 582 4.04 -4.53 16.69
C SER A 582 3.27 -5.85 16.77
N LYS A 583 2.00 -5.84 17.20
CA LYS A 583 1.17 -7.05 17.32
C LYS A 583 0.81 -7.59 15.94
N PHE A 584 0.42 -6.72 15.02
CA PHE A 584 0.12 -7.10 13.64
C PHE A 584 1.36 -7.58 12.88
N LEU A 585 2.52 -6.94 13.07
CA LEU A 585 3.79 -7.44 12.51
C LEU A 585 4.16 -8.82 13.05
N THR A 586 3.97 -9.05 14.35
CA THR A 586 4.25 -10.35 14.98
C THR A 586 3.33 -11.45 14.42
N ALA A 587 2.02 -11.17 14.31
CA ALA A 587 1.07 -12.11 13.73
C ALA A 587 1.39 -12.44 12.27
N LEU A 588 1.72 -11.42 11.46
CA LEU A 588 2.12 -11.61 10.07
C LEU A 588 3.37 -12.49 9.93
N ALA A 589 4.36 -12.29 10.81
CA ALA A 589 5.60 -13.06 10.80
C ALA A 589 5.42 -14.51 11.27
N GLN A 590 4.49 -14.77 12.20
CA GLN A 590 4.25 -16.11 12.75
C GLN A 590 3.28 -16.94 11.91
N ASP A 591 2.17 -16.34 11.47
CA ASP A 591 1.05 -17.06 10.86
C ASP A 591 0.98 -16.88 9.33
N GLY A 592 1.73 -15.93 8.77
CA GLY A 592 1.70 -15.56 7.35
C GLY A 592 0.47 -14.74 6.93
N VAL A 593 -0.56 -14.65 7.78
CA VAL A 593 -1.78 -13.86 7.60
C VAL A 593 -2.15 -13.14 8.90
N ILE A 594 -2.84 -11.99 8.80
CA ILE A 594 -3.30 -11.23 9.97
C ILE A 594 -4.79 -11.44 10.16
N ASN A 595 -5.19 -12.08 11.26
CA ASN A 595 -6.59 -12.07 11.71
C ASN A 595 -6.83 -10.83 12.59
N GLU A 596 -7.05 -9.70 11.92
CA GLU A 596 -7.28 -8.40 12.56
C GLU A 596 -8.41 -8.46 13.58
N GLU A 597 -9.54 -9.10 13.24
CA GLU A 597 -10.75 -9.02 14.06
C GLU A 597 -10.54 -9.66 15.43
N ALA A 598 -10.00 -10.88 15.47
CA ALA A 598 -9.72 -11.56 16.72
C ALA A 598 -8.72 -10.78 17.58
N LEU A 599 -7.62 -10.30 16.97
CA LEU A 599 -6.58 -9.54 17.66
C LEU A 599 -7.10 -8.20 18.20
N SER A 600 -7.83 -7.45 17.36
CA SER A 600 -8.41 -6.16 17.72
C SER A 600 -9.43 -6.30 18.84
N VAL A 601 -10.34 -7.28 18.78
CA VAL A 601 -11.36 -7.47 19.82
C VAL A 601 -10.71 -7.84 21.16
N THR A 602 -9.78 -8.80 21.17
CA THR A 602 -9.07 -9.18 22.40
C THR A 602 -8.28 -8.01 23.00
N GLU A 603 -7.60 -7.23 22.16
CA GLU A 603 -6.78 -6.12 22.66
C GLU A 603 -7.65 -4.93 23.11
N LEU A 604 -8.73 -4.62 22.39
CA LEU A 604 -9.69 -3.60 22.81
C LEU A 604 -10.37 -3.98 24.12
N ASP A 605 -10.72 -5.25 24.34
CA ASP A 605 -11.27 -5.72 25.62
C ASP A 605 -10.23 -5.64 26.75
N ARG A 606 -8.98 -6.03 26.48
CA ARG A 606 -7.89 -5.90 27.47
C ARG A 606 -7.67 -4.45 27.91
N ILE A 607 -7.77 -3.50 26.98
CA ILE A 607 -7.47 -2.09 27.21
C ILE A 607 -8.68 -1.33 27.75
N TYR A 608 -9.84 -1.51 27.14
CA TYR A 608 -11.05 -0.74 27.43
C TYR A 608 -12.11 -1.52 28.22
N GLY A 609 -12.01 -2.85 28.33
CA GLY A 609 -13.01 -3.71 28.98
C GLY A 609 -13.29 -3.33 30.44
N GLY A 610 -12.28 -2.89 31.19
CA GLY A 610 -12.48 -2.39 32.56
C GLY A 610 -13.28 -1.08 32.60
N LEU A 611 -13.02 -0.16 31.65
CA LEU A 611 -13.71 1.12 31.56
C LEU A 611 -15.14 0.95 31.06
N THR A 612 -15.35 0.18 29.98
CA THR A 612 -16.69 -0.11 29.45
C THR A 612 -17.56 -0.83 30.47
N SER A 613 -16.98 -1.71 31.28
CA SER A 613 -17.71 -2.37 32.39
C SER A 613 -18.20 -1.35 33.43
N LYS A 614 -17.34 -0.40 33.83
CA LYS A 614 -17.73 0.71 34.73
C LYS A 614 -18.80 1.61 34.13
N VAL A 615 -18.73 1.88 32.82
CA VAL A 615 -19.79 2.63 32.11
C VAL A 615 -21.13 1.90 32.23
N GLN A 616 -21.17 0.60 31.97
CA GLN A 616 -22.42 -0.18 32.09
C GLN A 616 -22.93 -0.23 33.54
N GLU A 617 -22.03 -0.32 34.52
CA GLU A 617 -22.38 -0.26 35.94
C GLU A 617 -22.99 1.10 36.31
N SER A 618 -22.38 2.20 35.85
CA SER A 618 -22.88 3.57 36.04
C SER A 618 -24.28 3.77 35.47
N LEU A 619 -24.57 3.24 34.28
CA LEU A 619 -25.90 3.28 33.66
C LEU A 619 -26.93 2.53 34.51
N LYS A 620 -26.64 1.28 34.91
CA LYS A 620 -27.53 0.46 35.75
C LYS A 620 -27.76 1.08 37.13
N LYS A 621 -26.72 1.62 37.76
CA LYS A 621 -26.84 2.32 39.06
C LYS A 621 -27.78 3.53 38.95
N GLN A 622 -27.67 4.31 37.87
CA GLN A 622 -28.58 5.44 37.64
C GLN A 622 -30.04 5.00 37.52
N GLU A 623 -30.34 3.92 36.78
CA GLU A 623 -31.72 3.43 36.64
C GLU A 623 -32.36 3.14 38.02
N GLY A 624 -31.61 2.47 38.90
CA GLY A 624 -32.03 2.20 40.28
C GLY A 624 -32.22 3.48 41.10
N LEU A 625 -31.28 4.42 41.01
CA LEU A 625 -31.38 5.69 41.74
C LEU A 625 -32.57 6.54 41.27
N LEU A 626 -32.78 6.70 39.96
CA LEU A 626 -33.90 7.49 39.43
C LEU A 626 -35.24 6.91 39.85
N LYS A 627 -35.37 5.57 39.82
CA LYS A 627 -36.58 4.89 40.33
C LYS A 627 -36.83 5.19 41.80
N ASN A 628 -35.79 5.07 42.64
CA ASN A 628 -35.91 5.34 44.08
C ASN A 628 -36.20 6.82 44.36
N ILE A 629 -35.57 7.74 43.63
CA ILE A 629 -35.81 9.19 43.73
C ILE A 629 -37.27 9.50 43.38
N GLN A 630 -37.81 8.92 42.31
CA GLN A 630 -39.22 9.13 41.93
C GLN A 630 -40.19 8.65 43.00
N VAL A 631 -39.97 7.45 43.56
CA VAL A 631 -40.82 6.90 44.64
C VAL A 631 -40.72 7.77 45.90
N SER A 632 -39.51 8.11 46.35
CA SER A 632 -39.32 8.97 47.53
C SER A 632 -39.86 10.39 47.31
N HIS A 633 -39.79 10.91 46.08
CA HIS A 633 -40.37 12.21 45.72
C HIS A 633 -41.90 12.19 45.77
N GLN A 634 -42.55 11.09 45.38
CA GLN A 634 -44.00 10.95 45.51
C GLN A 634 -44.43 11.02 46.99
N GLU A 635 -43.69 10.37 47.90
CA GLU A 635 -43.93 10.48 49.34
C GLU A 635 -43.66 11.90 49.85
N PHE A 636 -42.59 12.55 49.40
CA PHE A 636 -42.29 13.94 49.74
C PHE A 636 -43.39 14.91 49.26
N SER A 637 -43.93 14.69 48.06
CA SER A 637 -44.99 15.52 47.48
C SER A 637 -46.27 15.48 48.32
N LYS A 638 -46.58 14.34 48.96
CA LYS A 638 -47.72 14.24 49.89
C LYS A 638 -47.55 15.10 51.15
N MET A 639 -46.30 15.43 51.52
CA MET A 639 -46.00 16.28 52.68
C MET A 639 -46.12 17.78 52.37
N LYS A 640 -46.09 18.18 51.09
CA LYS A 640 -46.28 19.55 50.64
C LYS A 640 -47.78 19.87 50.53
N GLN A 641 -48.18 21.04 51.00
CA GLN A 641 -49.52 21.58 50.76
C GLN A 641 -49.51 22.35 49.42
N SER A 642 -50.39 21.97 48.49
CA SER A 642 -50.54 22.68 47.22
C SER A 642 -51.34 23.97 47.44
N ASN A 643 -50.70 25.12 47.25
CA ASN A 643 -51.36 26.43 47.17
C ASN A 643 -50.76 27.23 46.01
N ASN A 644 -51.43 28.32 45.60
CA ASN A 644 -51.01 29.09 44.42
C ASN A 644 -49.61 29.69 44.57
N GLU A 645 -49.23 30.16 45.77
CA GLU A 645 -47.91 30.74 46.05
C GLU A 645 -46.79 29.70 45.92
N ALA A 646 -46.99 28.52 46.52
CA ALA A 646 -46.06 27.40 46.47
C ALA A 646 -45.92 26.85 45.05
N ASN A 647 -47.02 26.79 44.28
CA ASN A 647 -46.98 26.36 42.89
C ASN A 647 -46.19 27.33 42.01
N LEU A 648 -46.39 28.64 42.20
CA LEU A 648 -45.67 29.67 41.45
C LEU A 648 -44.17 29.67 41.80
N ARG A 649 -43.83 29.55 43.08
CA ARG A 649 -42.44 29.40 43.53
C ARG A 649 -41.80 28.14 42.95
N GLU A 650 -42.50 27.01 43.01
CA GLU A 650 -42.02 25.74 42.44
C GLU A 650 -41.78 25.84 40.92
N GLU A 651 -42.68 26.48 40.18
CA GLU A 651 -42.52 26.69 38.73
C GLU A 651 -41.26 27.51 38.42
N VAL A 652 -41.04 28.63 39.13
CA VAL A 652 -39.84 29.46 38.94
C VAL A 652 -38.57 28.68 39.27
N LEU A 653 -38.54 27.91 40.36
CA LEU A 653 -37.39 27.09 40.74
C LEU A 653 -37.09 26.00 39.71
N LYS A 654 -38.11 25.32 39.18
CA LYS A 654 -37.97 24.35 38.07
C LYS A 654 -37.40 25.01 36.82
N ASN A 655 -37.90 26.20 36.46
CA ASN A 655 -37.43 26.96 35.31
C ASN A 655 -35.98 27.42 35.47
N LEU A 656 -35.55 27.86 36.66
CA LEU A 656 -34.16 28.22 36.95
C LEU A 656 -33.22 27.02 36.89
N ALA A 657 -33.64 25.87 37.44
CA ALA A 657 -32.86 24.63 37.33
C ALA A 657 -32.69 24.19 35.86
N THR A 658 -33.77 24.29 35.08
CA THR A 658 -33.80 23.99 33.64
C THR A 658 -32.96 24.99 32.84
N ALA A 659 -32.93 26.27 33.23
CA ALA A 659 -32.09 27.29 32.61
C ALA A 659 -30.60 27.01 32.78
N TYR A 660 -30.17 26.54 33.96
CA TYR A 660 -28.79 26.09 34.16
C TYR A 660 -28.42 24.93 33.22
N ASP A 661 -29.27 23.90 33.14
CA ASP A 661 -29.00 22.73 32.30
C ASP A 661 -28.92 23.14 30.81
N ASN A 662 -29.83 24.02 30.37
CA ASN A 662 -29.79 24.59 29.03
C ASN A 662 -28.55 25.47 28.79
N PHE A 663 -28.10 26.27 29.76
CA PHE A 663 -26.88 27.06 29.63
C PHE A 663 -25.66 26.16 29.40
N VAL A 664 -25.49 25.12 30.22
CA VAL A 664 -24.37 24.17 30.10
C VAL A 664 -24.38 23.48 28.73
N GLU A 665 -25.56 23.02 28.30
CA GLU A 665 -25.70 22.36 27.00
C GLU A 665 -25.47 23.31 25.83
N LEU A 666 -26.01 24.54 25.87
CA LEU A 666 -25.79 25.57 24.85
C LEU A 666 -24.32 25.93 24.72
N VAL A 667 -23.61 26.16 25.83
CA VAL A 667 -22.17 26.49 25.80
C VAL A 667 -21.36 25.33 25.21
N ALA A 668 -21.66 24.09 25.58
CA ALA A 668 -20.99 22.91 25.03
C ALA A 668 -21.21 22.80 23.51
N ASN A 669 -22.47 22.89 23.09
CA ASN A 669 -22.89 22.83 21.70
C ASN A 669 -22.29 23.94 20.83
N LEU A 670 -22.24 25.17 21.34
CA LEU A 670 -21.65 26.31 20.63
C LEU A 670 -20.13 26.20 20.52
N LYS A 671 -19.45 25.72 21.56
CA LYS A 671 -18.00 25.43 21.51
C LYS A 671 -17.70 24.29 20.53
N GLU A 672 -18.54 23.27 20.46
CA GLU A 672 -18.44 22.18 19.49
C GLU A 672 -18.63 22.69 18.05
N GLY A 673 -19.66 23.50 17.80
CA GLY A 673 -19.87 24.14 16.49
C GLY A 673 -18.71 25.06 16.09
N THR A 674 -18.19 25.84 17.03
CA THR A 674 -17.01 26.70 16.82
C THR A 674 -15.78 25.86 16.45
N LYS A 675 -15.53 24.77 17.17
CA LYS A 675 -14.44 23.84 16.87
C LYS A 675 -14.60 23.22 15.48
N PHE A 676 -15.79 22.75 15.15
CA PHE A 676 -16.12 22.19 13.84
C PHE A 676 -15.79 23.18 12.70
N TYR A 677 -16.22 24.44 12.80
CA TYR A 677 -15.94 25.42 11.76
C TYR A 677 -14.45 25.79 11.64
N ASN A 678 -13.70 25.75 12.73
CA ASN A 678 -12.25 25.97 12.70
C ASN A 678 -11.50 24.79 12.05
N GLU A 679 -11.84 23.55 12.40
CA GLU A 679 -11.28 22.36 11.76
C GLU A 679 -11.65 22.29 10.27
N LEU A 680 -12.90 22.64 9.92
CA LEU A 680 -13.35 22.71 8.54
C LEU A 680 -12.56 23.77 7.74
N THR A 681 -12.20 24.89 8.36
CA THR A 681 -11.36 25.91 7.72
C THR A 681 -10.00 25.34 7.33
N GLU A 682 -9.33 24.58 8.19
CA GLU A 682 -8.06 23.94 7.85
C GLU A 682 -8.17 22.92 6.70
N ILE A 683 -9.31 22.22 6.62
CA ILE A 683 -9.59 21.28 5.52
C ILE A 683 -9.83 22.06 4.22
N LEU A 684 -10.64 23.13 4.26
CA LEU A 684 -10.97 23.95 3.09
C LEU A 684 -9.76 24.73 2.56
N VAL A 685 -8.87 25.23 3.43
CA VAL A 685 -7.61 25.86 3.00
C VAL A 685 -6.72 24.86 2.25
N ARG A 686 -6.64 23.61 2.71
CA ARG A 686 -5.93 22.54 1.97
C ARG A 686 -6.58 22.25 0.62
N PHE A 687 -7.91 22.22 0.56
CA PHE A 687 -8.65 22.08 -0.70
C PHE A 687 -8.40 23.27 -1.64
N GLN A 688 -8.41 24.50 -1.13
CA GLN A 688 -8.09 25.73 -1.88
C GLN A 688 -6.70 25.65 -2.50
N ASN A 689 -5.69 25.22 -1.72
CA ASN A 689 -4.33 25.04 -2.22
C ASN A 689 -4.30 24.01 -3.37
N LYS A 690 -4.99 22.86 -3.25
CA LYS A 690 -5.09 21.88 -4.36
C LYS A 690 -5.68 22.51 -5.63
N CYS A 691 -6.76 23.30 -5.50
CA CYS A 691 -7.40 23.98 -6.62
C CYS A 691 -6.47 25.04 -7.24
N SER A 692 -5.76 25.82 -6.42
CA SER A 692 -4.79 26.81 -6.89
C SER A 692 -3.63 26.16 -7.63
N ASP A 693 -3.05 25.10 -7.08
CA ASP A 693 -1.90 24.40 -7.65
C ASP A 693 -2.23 23.79 -9.02
N ILE A 694 -3.39 23.12 -9.16
CA ILE A 694 -3.78 22.53 -10.44
C ILE A 694 -4.08 23.62 -11.49
N VAL A 695 -4.74 24.71 -11.10
CA VAL A 695 -5.02 25.85 -11.99
C VAL A 695 -3.73 26.53 -12.41
N PHE A 696 -2.76 26.68 -11.51
CA PHE A 696 -1.44 27.25 -11.82
C PHE A 696 -0.68 26.38 -12.83
N ALA A 697 -0.67 25.06 -12.64
CA ALA A 697 -0.08 24.13 -13.60
C ALA A 697 -0.76 24.23 -14.98
N ARG A 698 -2.09 24.35 -15.01
CA ARG A 698 -2.87 24.49 -16.25
C ARG A 698 -2.68 25.83 -16.94
N LYS A 699 -2.50 26.92 -16.20
CA LYS A 699 -2.13 28.24 -16.74
C LYS A 699 -0.72 28.21 -17.33
N THR A 700 0.22 27.52 -16.69
CA THR A 700 1.58 27.35 -17.21
C THR A 700 1.57 26.56 -18.52
N GLU A 701 0.88 25.42 -18.56
CA GLU A 701 0.70 24.61 -19.78
C GLU A 701 0.01 25.43 -20.89
N ARG A 702 -1.00 26.23 -20.53
CA ARG A 702 -1.69 27.11 -21.47
C ARG A 702 -0.72 28.10 -22.13
N ASP A 703 0.13 28.73 -21.34
CA ASP A 703 1.08 29.73 -21.84
C ASP A 703 2.14 29.11 -22.75
N GLU A 704 2.59 27.89 -22.45
CA GLU A 704 3.47 27.11 -23.33
C GLU A 704 2.79 26.76 -24.66
N LEU A 705 1.57 26.21 -24.61
CA LEU A 705 0.81 25.87 -25.82
C LEU A 705 0.50 27.09 -26.68
N LEU A 706 0.15 28.23 -26.06
CA LEU A 706 -0.07 29.48 -26.79
C LEU A 706 1.20 30.00 -27.46
N LYS A 707 2.36 29.85 -26.80
CA LYS A 707 3.66 30.22 -27.38
C LYS A 707 4.00 29.35 -28.59
N ASP A 708 3.77 28.04 -28.50
CA ASP A 708 3.98 27.10 -29.62
C ASP A 708 3.00 27.37 -30.77
N LEU A 709 1.75 27.69 -30.43
CA LEU A 709 0.73 28.06 -31.40
C LEU A 709 1.11 29.34 -32.15
N GLN A 710 1.54 30.39 -31.45
CA GLN A 710 2.01 31.64 -32.06
C GLN A 710 3.19 31.40 -33.00
N GLN A 711 4.13 30.51 -32.61
CA GLN A 711 5.24 30.12 -33.48
C GLN A 711 4.77 29.32 -34.70
N SER A 712 3.74 28.48 -34.57
CA SER A 712 3.17 27.70 -35.68
C SER A 712 2.42 28.58 -36.69
N ILE A 713 1.62 29.54 -36.22
CA ILE A 713 0.86 30.48 -37.06
C ILE A 713 1.82 31.43 -37.79
N ALA A 714 2.88 31.89 -37.12
CA ALA A 714 3.91 32.73 -37.74
C ALA A 714 4.71 32.01 -38.84
N ARG A 715 4.67 30.66 -38.91
CA ARG A 715 5.35 29.84 -39.91
C ARG A 715 4.43 29.41 -41.07
N GLU A 716 3.13 29.70 -41.03
CA GLU A 716 2.20 29.36 -42.12
C GLU A 716 2.14 30.48 -43.19
N PRO A 717 2.36 30.16 -44.49
CA PRO A 717 2.20 31.14 -45.56
C PRO A 717 0.72 31.52 -45.73
N SER A 718 0.43 32.82 -45.70
CA SER A 718 -0.93 33.34 -45.90
C SER A 718 -1.40 33.13 -47.35
N ALA A 719 -2.32 32.18 -47.52
CA ALA A 719 -3.44 32.12 -48.49
C ALA A 719 -3.19 32.28 -50.02
N PRO A 720 -4.06 31.68 -50.87
CA PRO A 720 -3.84 31.55 -52.30
C PRO A 720 -4.07 32.86 -53.07
N SER A 721 -3.28 33.07 -54.12
CA SER A 721 -3.39 34.18 -55.07
C SER A 721 -4.78 34.27 -55.70
N ILE A 722 -5.50 35.35 -55.43
CA ILE A 722 -6.66 35.81 -56.20
C ILE A 722 -6.11 36.46 -57.49
N PRO A 723 -6.52 36.06 -58.71
CA PRO A 723 -6.07 36.71 -59.94
C PRO A 723 -6.79 38.07 -60.10
N PRO A 724 -6.06 39.18 -60.36
CA PRO A 724 -6.68 40.48 -60.65
C PRO A 724 -7.26 40.53 -62.07
N PRO A 725 -8.36 41.26 -62.31
CA PRO A 725 -8.91 41.45 -63.66
C PRO A 725 -8.00 42.36 -64.50
N ALA A 726 -7.79 41.97 -65.75
CA ALA A 726 -6.93 42.65 -66.72
C ALA A 726 -7.63 43.84 -67.38
N TYR A 727 -7.23 45.07 -67.07
CA TYR A 727 -7.33 46.23 -67.96
C TYR A 727 -6.27 47.28 -67.56
N GLN A 728 -5.65 47.90 -68.56
CA GLN A 728 -4.61 48.97 -68.53
C GLN A 728 -3.17 48.49 -68.29
N SER A 729 -2.41 48.13 -69.33
CA SER A 729 -1.74 48.98 -70.34
C SER A 729 -0.49 49.71 -69.86
N SER A 730 0.63 49.05 -70.16
CA SER A 730 1.93 49.56 -70.64
C SER A 730 3.01 50.12 -69.70
N PRO A 731 4.29 49.70 -69.88
CA PRO A 731 5.42 49.99 -68.99
C PRO A 731 6.48 50.92 -69.62
N ALA A 732 7.27 51.65 -68.80
CA ALA A 732 8.70 51.91 -69.04
C ALA A 732 9.36 52.75 -67.92
N ALA A 733 10.38 52.13 -67.32
CA ALA A 733 11.68 52.66 -66.88
C ALA A 733 11.81 53.97 -66.06
N GLY A 734 12.53 53.87 -64.94
CA GLY A 734 13.27 55.01 -64.37
C GLY A 734 13.61 54.84 -62.88
N HIS A 735 14.89 54.82 -62.53
CA HIS A 735 15.39 54.57 -61.17
C HIS A 735 15.24 55.75 -60.19
N ALA A 736 15.37 55.40 -58.91
CA ALA A 736 15.90 56.19 -57.79
C ALA A 736 14.98 57.22 -57.09
N ALA A 737 14.64 56.93 -55.82
CA ALA A 737 14.97 57.75 -54.63
C ALA A 737 14.03 57.43 -53.44
N ALA A 738 14.63 57.16 -52.26
CA ALA A 738 14.00 57.07 -50.93
C ALA A 738 13.45 58.45 -50.47
N PRO A 739 12.55 58.59 -49.46
CA PRO A 739 12.73 58.25 -48.02
C PRO A 739 11.37 57.92 -47.32
N PRO A 740 11.09 58.11 -45.99
CA PRO A 740 11.91 58.19 -44.76
C PRO A 740 11.46 57.20 -43.63
N THR A 741 12.30 57.06 -42.61
CA THR A 741 12.06 56.41 -41.28
C THR A 741 10.95 57.06 -40.45
N PRO A 742 10.33 56.30 -39.52
CA PRO A 742 10.29 56.78 -38.13
C PRO A 742 10.51 55.71 -37.03
N ALA A 743 11.41 56.07 -36.12
CA ALA A 743 11.35 55.98 -34.65
C ALA A 743 11.32 54.63 -33.88
N PRO A 744 11.92 54.58 -32.69
CA PRO A 744 12.46 53.37 -32.07
C PRO A 744 11.54 52.78 -30.99
N ARG A 745 11.50 51.44 -30.86
CA ARG A 745 10.83 50.76 -29.75
C ARG A 745 11.82 49.92 -28.93
N THR A 746 12.20 50.54 -27.80
CA THR A 746 12.27 49.99 -26.43
C THR A 746 13.03 48.69 -26.19
N MET A 747 14.07 48.83 -25.37
CA MET A 747 14.89 47.78 -24.75
C MET A 747 14.06 46.70 -24.03
N PRO A 748 14.59 45.45 -23.93
CA PRO A 748 13.99 44.44 -23.09
C PRO A 748 14.18 44.83 -21.61
N PRO A 749 13.12 44.76 -20.77
CA PRO A 749 13.29 44.92 -19.34
C PRO A 749 14.07 43.72 -18.79
N ALA A 750 15.03 44.04 -17.91
CA ALA A 750 15.77 43.06 -17.14
C ALA A 750 14.81 42.16 -16.34
N LYS A 751 15.12 40.86 -16.28
CA LYS A 751 14.41 39.87 -15.47
C LYS A 751 14.26 40.39 -14.03
N PRO A 752 13.04 40.34 -13.44
CA PRO A 752 12.88 40.52 -12.02
C PRO A 752 13.60 39.37 -11.30
N GLN A 753 14.55 39.74 -10.45
CA GLN A 753 15.19 38.85 -9.49
C GLN A 753 14.09 38.32 -8.54
N PRO A 754 14.07 37.02 -8.21
CA PRO A 754 13.07 36.49 -7.30
C PRO A 754 13.17 37.21 -5.95
N PRO A 755 12.03 37.47 -5.28
CA PRO A 755 12.03 38.14 -3.99
C PRO A 755 12.90 37.37 -3.00
N ALA A 756 13.75 38.10 -2.29
CA ALA A 756 14.54 37.56 -1.20
C ALA A 756 13.60 36.88 -0.18
N ARG A 757 13.95 35.63 0.16
CA ARG A 757 13.26 34.84 1.18
C ARG A 757 13.15 35.68 2.47
N PRO A 758 11.98 35.71 3.14
CA PRO A 758 11.89 36.33 4.46
C PRO A 758 12.86 35.60 5.41
N PRO A 759 13.56 36.32 6.30
CA PRO A 759 14.32 35.68 7.36
C PRO A 759 13.37 34.88 8.25
N PRO A 760 13.82 33.74 8.81
CA PRO A 760 13.01 32.98 9.76
C PRO A 760 12.68 33.86 10.99
N PRO A 761 11.54 33.62 11.66
CA PRO A 761 11.19 34.35 12.86
C PRO A 761 12.29 34.14 13.92
N VAL A 762 12.86 35.25 14.38
CA VAL A 762 13.79 35.28 15.50
C VAL A 762 12.98 34.97 16.76
N LEU A 763 13.09 33.77 17.29
CA LEU A 763 12.53 33.44 18.59
C LEU A 763 13.30 34.21 19.67
N PRO A 764 12.62 34.92 20.59
CA PRO A 764 13.28 35.60 21.69
C PRO A 764 13.90 34.57 22.63
N ALA A 765 15.23 34.60 22.72
CA ALA A 765 15.99 33.88 23.72
C ALA A 765 15.61 34.39 25.11
N ASN A 766 14.93 33.55 25.90
CA ASN A 766 14.71 33.79 27.31
C ASN A 766 15.40 32.69 28.14
N ARG A 767 16.51 33.12 28.77
CA ARG A 767 17.08 32.69 30.06
C ARG A 767 16.98 31.21 30.46
N VAL A 768 18.11 30.55 30.26
CA VAL A 768 18.59 29.32 30.93
C VAL A 768 18.91 29.59 32.41
N PRO A 769 18.67 28.65 33.33
CA PRO A 769 19.52 28.40 34.51
C PRO A 769 20.42 27.16 34.28
N PRO A 770 21.72 27.18 34.63
CA PRO A 770 22.68 26.15 34.23
C PRO A 770 22.83 25.02 35.28
N ALA A 771 23.06 23.79 34.83
CA ALA A 771 23.57 22.70 35.66
C ALA A 771 24.47 21.71 34.85
N SER A 772 25.77 21.83 35.12
CA SER A 772 26.89 20.86 35.16
C SER A 772 27.01 19.64 34.22
N ALA A 773 28.19 19.59 33.55
CA ALA A 773 29.17 18.48 33.42
C ALA A 773 28.78 17.23 32.57
N ALA A 774 29.61 16.62 31.70
CA ALA A 774 31.06 16.57 31.55
C ALA A 774 31.49 16.03 30.14
N ALA A 775 32.69 16.45 29.67
CA ALA A 775 33.75 15.76 28.89
C ALA A 775 33.43 14.90 27.62
N ALA A 776 34.20 14.80 26.53
CA ALA A 776 35.39 15.41 25.89
C ALA A 776 35.60 14.63 24.52
N PRO A 777 36.69 14.76 23.71
CA PRO A 777 36.64 15.39 22.39
C PRO A 777 37.23 14.61 21.16
N ALA A 778 37.02 15.18 19.97
CA ALA A 778 37.88 15.30 18.78
C ALA A 778 38.67 14.10 18.17
N GLY A 779 38.51 13.92 16.85
CA GLY A 779 39.43 13.20 15.95
C GLY A 779 39.32 13.71 14.51
N VAL A 780 40.47 13.93 13.86
CA VAL A 780 40.72 14.76 12.65
C VAL A 780 41.25 13.90 11.49
N GLY A 781 41.04 14.33 10.24
CA GLY A 781 41.84 13.98 9.05
C GLY A 781 41.11 13.07 8.03
N THR A 782 41.23 13.18 6.70
CA THR A 782 42.17 13.89 5.80
C THR A 782 41.60 13.85 4.36
N ALA A 783 41.95 14.83 3.54
CA ALA A 783 41.59 15.00 2.13
C ALA A 783 42.56 14.28 1.15
N SER A 784 42.09 13.96 -0.07
CA SER A 784 42.89 13.79 -1.30
C SER A 784 41.94 13.82 -2.52
N ALA A 785 41.88 14.91 -3.30
CA ALA A 785 42.66 15.25 -4.49
C ALA A 785 42.10 14.64 -5.81
N ALA A 786 41.65 15.53 -6.70
CA ALA A 786 41.24 15.28 -8.08
C ALA A 786 42.42 15.52 -9.06
N PRO A 787 42.30 15.09 -10.33
CA PRO A 787 42.82 15.91 -11.44
C PRO A 787 41.82 16.09 -12.61
N PRO A 788 42.01 17.13 -13.46
CA PRO A 788 40.99 17.64 -14.37
C PRO A 788 41.21 17.32 -15.87
N GLN A 789 40.09 17.43 -16.62
CA GLN A 789 39.91 17.90 -18.00
C GLN A 789 40.72 17.32 -19.19
N THR A 790 40.00 16.81 -20.18
CA THR A 790 40.17 17.14 -21.62
C THR A 790 38.83 16.99 -22.37
N PRO A 791 38.40 17.96 -23.21
CA PRO A 791 37.16 17.90 -23.99
C PRO A 791 37.42 17.41 -25.44
N GLY A 792 36.51 16.58 -25.96
CA GLY A 792 36.51 16.12 -27.35
C GLY A 792 35.08 16.16 -27.93
N SER A 793 34.88 17.07 -28.88
CA SER A 793 33.64 17.36 -29.60
C SER A 793 33.40 16.41 -30.79
N ALA A 794 32.19 15.86 -30.91
CA ALA A 794 31.64 15.32 -32.16
C ALA A 794 30.08 15.43 -32.14
N PRO A 795 29.42 15.59 -33.29
CA PRO A 795 28.13 16.30 -33.41
C PRO A 795 26.90 15.42 -33.11
N PRO A 796 25.74 16.03 -32.76
CA PRO A 796 24.53 15.28 -32.44
C PRO A 796 23.78 14.86 -33.72
N PRO A 797 23.24 13.62 -33.81
CA PRO A 797 22.18 13.33 -34.74
C PRO A 797 20.83 13.83 -34.18
N GLN A 798 20.03 14.38 -35.08
CA GLN A 798 18.70 14.98 -34.91
C GLN A 798 17.84 14.36 -33.81
N ALA A 799 17.39 15.24 -32.90
CA ALA A 799 16.36 14.96 -31.91
C ALA A 799 15.00 14.73 -32.57
N GLN A 800 14.50 13.49 -32.49
CA GLN A 800 13.05 13.25 -32.43
C GLN A 800 12.62 13.56 -30.99
N GLY A 801 11.67 14.48 -30.85
CA GLY A 801 11.21 15.01 -29.56
C GLY A 801 10.65 13.93 -28.63
N PRO A 802 10.67 14.17 -27.30
CA PRO A 802 10.14 13.22 -26.34
C PRO A 802 8.63 13.07 -26.58
N PRO A 803 8.06 11.86 -26.52
CA PRO A 803 6.61 11.71 -26.52
C PRO A 803 6.05 12.37 -25.26
N TYR A 804 5.03 13.21 -25.44
CA TYR A 804 4.30 13.90 -24.37
C TYR A 804 3.88 12.93 -23.25
N PRO A 805 3.99 13.30 -21.97
CA PRO A 805 3.44 12.52 -20.89
C PRO A 805 1.91 12.58 -20.96
N THR A 806 1.29 11.57 -21.56
CA THR A 806 -0.14 11.30 -21.40
C THR A 806 -0.41 11.13 -19.90
N TYR A 807 -1.19 12.04 -19.32
CA TYR A 807 -1.73 11.90 -17.97
C TYR A 807 -2.63 10.66 -17.95
N PRO A 808 -2.27 9.58 -17.24
CA PRO A 808 -3.18 8.46 -17.07
C PRO A 808 -4.38 8.97 -16.25
N GLY A 809 -5.58 8.86 -16.82
CA GLY A 809 -6.82 9.25 -16.19
C GLY A 809 -6.92 8.69 -14.77
N TYR A 810 -7.41 9.53 -13.86
CA TYR A 810 -7.70 9.20 -12.46
C TYR A 810 -8.53 7.90 -12.37
N PRO A 811 -7.96 6.76 -11.90
CA PRO A 811 -8.76 5.61 -11.50
C PRO A 811 -9.23 5.81 -10.06
N GLY A 812 -10.45 5.35 -9.77
CA GLY A 812 -11.26 5.56 -8.58
C GLY A 812 -10.52 5.81 -7.25
N TYR A 813 -10.84 6.93 -6.62
CA TYR A 813 -10.54 7.16 -5.21
C TYR A 813 -11.31 6.14 -4.34
N CYS A 814 -10.58 5.24 -3.71
CA CYS A 814 -11.06 4.59 -2.49
C CYS A 814 -11.31 5.67 -1.43
N GLN A 815 -12.49 5.62 -0.82
CA GLN A 815 -12.89 6.55 0.23
C GLN A 815 -11.92 6.46 1.39
N MET A 816 -11.16 7.53 1.65
CA MET A 816 -10.69 7.77 3.01
C MET A 816 -11.92 8.02 3.88
N PRO A 817 -12.07 7.34 5.03
CA PRO A 817 -13.07 7.74 6.01
C PRO A 817 -12.70 9.16 6.44
N MET A 818 -13.53 10.13 6.06
CA MET A 818 -13.47 11.45 6.70
C MET A 818 -13.66 11.22 8.21
N PRO A 819 -13.01 12.00 9.08
CA PRO A 819 -13.37 12.00 10.50
C PRO A 819 -14.87 12.31 10.53
N MET A 820 -15.69 11.32 10.89
CA MET A 820 -17.09 11.54 11.18
C MET A 820 -17.09 12.45 12.40
N GLY A 821 -17.17 13.75 12.16
CA GLY A 821 -17.61 14.72 13.15
C GLY A 821 -18.99 14.25 13.58
N TYR A 822 -19.00 13.63 14.76
CA TYR A 822 -20.19 13.17 15.44
C TYR A 822 -21.19 14.33 15.45
N ASN A 823 -22.38 14.12 14.90
CA ASN A 823 -23.48 15.07 14.98
C ASN A 823 -24.34 14.67 16.18
N PRO A 824 -24.26 15.35 17.33
CA PRO A 824 -25.06 15.00 18.50
C PRO A 824 -26.56 15.32 18.35
N TYR A 825 -27.01 15.91 17.22
CA TYR A 825 -28.40 16.33 17.01
C TYR A 825 -29.28 15.34 16.24
N ALA A 826 -28.84 14.09 16.03
CA ALA A 826 -29.59 13.10 15.24
C ALA A 826 -30.33 12.02 16.06
N TYR A 827 -30.32 12.06 17.40
CA TYR A 827 -31.00 11.08 18.24
C TYR A 827 -32.24 11.69 18.90
N GLY A 828 -33.37 11.65 18.19
CA GLY A 828 -34.65 12.19 18.67
C GLY A 828 -35.85 11.92 17.75
N GLN A 829 -35.93 10.76 17.10
CA GLN A 829 -37.17 10.32 16.43
C GLN A 829 -37.24 8.79 16.35
N TYR A 830 -37.61 8.15 17.46
CA TYR A 830 -38.14 6.79 17.45
C TYR A 830 -39.48 6.80 18.18
N ASN A 831 -40.57 6.81 17.41
CA ASN A 831 -41.92 6.65 17.91
C ASN A 831 -42.53 5.35 17.33
N MET A 832 -42.80 4.42 18.25
CA MET A 832 -43.71 3.26 18.28
C MET A 832 -43.99 2.39 17.02
N PRO A 833 -43.97 1.04 17.16
CA PRO A 833 -44.34 0.10 16.11
C PRO A 833 -45.87 -0.03 16.01
N TYR A 834 -46.44 0.13 14.81
CA TYR A 834 -47.81 -0.28 14.49
C TYR A 834 -47.82 -1.62 13.72
N PRO A 835 -48.84 -2.49 13.94
CA PRO A 835 -48.93 -3.83 13.39
C PRO A 835 -49.38 -3.81 11.91
N PRO A 836 -49.14 -4.90 11.14
CA PRO A 836 -49.29 -4.88 9.69
C PRO A 836 -50.76 -5.08 9.29
N VAL A 837 -51.26 -4.22 8.39
CA VAL A 837 -52.52 -4.46 7.67
C VAL A 837 -52.26 -4.34 6.17
N TYR A 838 -52.53 -5.44 5.49
CA TYR A 838 -52.51 -5.63 4.04
C TYR A 838 -53.50 -4.70 3.34
N HIS A 839 -53.10 -4.06 2.22
CA HIS A 839 -53.97 -3.89 1.05
C HIS A 839 -53.16 -3.68 -0.24
N GLN A 840 -53.69 -4.26 -1.32
CA GLN A 840 -53.13 -4.50 -2.65
C GLN A 840 -53.13 -3.25 -3.57
N SER A 841 -52.04 -3.10 -4.35
CA SER A 841 -51.88 -2.81 -5.81
C SER A 841 -52.87 -1.91 -6.59
N PRO A 842 -52.54 -1.37 -7.82
CA PRO A 842 -51.46 -1.77 -8.74
C PRO A 842 -50.70 -0.66 -9.55
N GLY A 843 -49.47 -0.99 -9.97
CA GLY A 843 -49.04 -0.85 -11.39
C GLY A 843 -48.11 0.31 -11.80
N GLN A 844 -46.82 0.00 -12.00
CA GLN A 844 -46.07 0.27 -13.25
C GLN A 844 -44.69 -0.43 -13.25
N ALA A 845 -44.25 -0.89 -14.42
CA ALA A 845 -43.33 -2.00 -14.67
C ALA A 845 -41.82 -1.65 -14.78
N PRO A 846 -40.89 -2.60 -14.53
CA PRO A 846 -39.51 -2.53 -15.03
C PRO A 846 -39.11 -3.69 -15.97
N TYR A 847 -38.21 -3.37 -16.90
CA TYR A 847 -37.60 -4.24 -17.92
C TYR A 847 -36.62 -5.29 -17.35
N PRO A 848 -36.37 -6.44 -18.03
CA PRO A 848 -35.59 -7.56 -17.51
C PRO A 848 -34.12 -7.55 -17.97
N GLY A 849 -33.21 -7.94 -17.06
CA GLY A 849 -31.80 -8.29 -17.35
C GLY A 849 -31.51 -9.76 -17.00
N PRO A 850 -30.59 -10.44 -17.71
CA PRO A 850 -30.54 -11.91 -17.74
C PRO A 850 -29.68 -12.55 -16.64
N GLN A 851 -30.12 -13.75 -16.23
CA GLN A 851 -29.56 -14.63 -15.20
C GLN A 851 -28.21 -15.26 -15.59
N GLN A 852 -27.33 -15.46 -14.61
CA GLN A 852 -26.26 -16.46 -14.65
C GLN A 852 -26.38 -17.46 -13.48
N PRO A 853 -25.95 -18.73 -13.66
CA PRO A 853 -26.28 -19.84 -12.78
C PRO A 853 -25.22 -20.09 -11.70
N THR A 854 -25.68 -20.26 -10.47
CA THR A 854 -24.93 -20.72 -9.29
C THR A 854 -24.65 -22.23 -9.33
N TYR A 855 -23.39 -22.63 -9.15
CA TYR A 855 -22.97 -24.00 -8.85
C TYR A 855 -22.81 -24.21 -7.34
N PRO A 856 -23.25 -25.35 -6.77
CA PRO A 856 -23.09 -25.67 -5.35
C PRO A 856 -21.79 -26.45 -5.09
N PHE A 857 -21.06 -26.10 -4.02
CA PHE A 857 -19.96 -26.90 -3.47
C PHE A 857 -20.46 -27.84 -2.34
N PRO A 858 -19.93 -29.06 -2.19
CA PRO A 858 -20.36 -30.01 -1.16
C PRO A 858 -19.60 -29.84 0.16
N GLN A 859 -20.33 -29.94 1.29
CA GLN A 859 -19.79 -30.01 2.65
C GLN A 859 -19.16 -31.38 2.97
N PRO A 860 -18.13 -31.46 3.85
CA PRO A 860 -17.67 -32.71 4.44
C PRO A 860 -18.50 -33.09 5.69
N PRO A 861 -18.62 -34.39 6.03
CA PRO A 861 -19.59 -34.89 7.01
C PRO A 861 -19.11 -34.74 8.47
N GLN A 862 -20.05 -34.33 9.34
CA GLN A 862 -19.95 -34.41 10.79
C GLN A 862 -19.98 -35.88 11.27
N GLN A 863 -19.01 -36.26 12.11
CA GLN A 863 -19.10 -37.44 12.97
C GLN A 863 -19.59 -37.02 14.36
N SER A 864 -20.70 -37.63 14.79
CA SER A 864 -21.23 -37.62 16.15
C SER A 864 -21.10 -39.03 16.73
N TYR A 865 -20.66 -39.14 17.99
CA TYR A 865 -20.90 -40.20 19.00
C TYR A 865 -19.71 -40.20 20.00
N TYR A 866 -19.80 -40.23 21.33
CA TYR A 866 -20.80 -40.55 22.38
C TYR A 866 -20.33 -39.86 23.70
N PRO A 867 -21.18 -39.61 24.70
CA PRO A 867 -20.76 -39.33 26.08
C PRO A 867 -20.95 -40.53 27.01
N GLN A 868 -19.98 -40.80 27.91
CA GLN A 868 -20.18 -41.40 29.26
C GLN A 868 -18.83 -41.61 29.99
N GLN A 869 -18.49 -40.68 30.89
CA GLN A 869 -18.27 -40.86 32.34
C GLN A 869 -17.78 -39.54 32.95
#